data_AF-A0A7S1YK80-F1
#
_entry.id   AF-A0A7S1YK80-F1
#
_cell.length_a   1.000
_cell.length_b   1.000
_cell.length_c   1.000
_cell.angle_alpha   90.00
_cell.angle_beta   90.00
_cell.angle_gamma   90.00
#
_symmetry.space_group_name_H-M   'P 1'
#
loop_
_entity.id
_entity.type
_entity.pdbx_description
1 polymer ?
#
loop_
_entity_poly.entity_id
_entity_poly.type
_entity_poly.pdbx_seq_one_letter_code
_entity_poly.pdbx_strand_id
1 'polypeptide(L)'
;NEEATKSERIPMDGSRSRVSYGIDATESPIVAQALHEIATHPLLKPMLEGLVGEDPAITEITAITSWLGAKHQGWHADIKQNGNPTKFGRTYSHSYSLFLPLQDTTTKMGATGLCPGTHYCSNWMGDVCDTKKTGFPLSEASDDGVWKAGDGALLNQQVWHRGTEYTARKAPHRAMFIVSFIGRPRFGTDPRQLSKGTYFHIRWNMWGHTLRDMVDAGHRMTQPFSALRSFGLWKSPKASWGYDLVTSGFLRMANEQQGMHWSDLPVQIEDSGLNRILPEWLLGPVLENKDAHTIFLVKTLEKLSFFLLRWNIVLAALYLLAMLINLLYTRTWRRSVTIASLTFLIVYGIPLLVTTMQLNKIQNSEWGSNIRANRTLMAPFSAELARLETLPTPISDGPTTMPEREDVLWATRFDSSFLGAYEHWIDYHPGNTKYLDVVQSIGLLQKNYSGLPKAFRNSLVGAIVDDIHPGRFLEQDWRNGDWRTTTEHEHRTRILQDLAKARKPQLAMLDRVLSRTLARFRFEASFRETALALKAQSYASHLKDELFKTEESCGALEDVLSTLTSKQPTLLIKSSLPKPVGTNSNGLDGRRKGSSLPPKGEILQVGDSVMSYYEDEGEWFRASITDSNDAGVELSYDEGTVEVLESLHGLRHIVPLEEGARVKGNYNREGTFFPGIATRVRPDGFIDIRYEDGDFEKNVKPKYYKRLDY
;
A
#
# COMPACT_ATOMS: atom_id res chain seq x y z
N ASN A 1 10.34 -41.50 3.51
CA ASN A 1 9.38 -41.17 2.43
C ASN A 1 8.81 -42.39 1.73
N GLU A 2 9.62 -43.33 1.22
CA GLU A 2 9.07 -44.52 0.53
C GLU A 2 8.30 -45.45 1.46
N GLU A 3 8.71 -45.54 2.73
CA GLU A 3 8.05 -46.34 3.78
C GLU A 3 7.04 -45.53 4.62
N ALA A 4 6.94 -44.22 4.38
CA ALA A 4 6.11 -43.32 5.17
C ALA A 4 4.65 -43.32 4.68
N THR A 5 3.69 -43.26 5.61
CA THR A 5 2.28 -43.04 5.27
C THR A 5 2.10 -41.70 4.53
N LYS A 6 1.01 -41.52 3.78
CA LYS A 6 0.77 -40.29 3.00
C LYS A 6 0.85 -39.01 3.86
N SER A 7 0.49 -39.10 5.14
CA SER A 7 0.59 -38.03 6.15
C SER A 7 2.01 -37.78 6.69
N GLU A 8 2.90 -38.76 6.61
CA GLU A 8 4.28 -38.70 7.11
C GLU A 8 5.29 -38.38 5.99
N ARG A 9 4.85 -38.41 4.73
CA ARG A 9 5.71 -38.09 3.59
C ARG A 9 6.06 -36.60 3.59
N ILE A 10 7.37 -36.33 3.58
CA ILE A 10 7.90 -34.98 3.44
C ILE A 10 7.92 -34.61 1.95
N PRO A 11 7.47 -33.42 1.54
CA PRO A 11 7.52 -32.98 0.14
C PRO A 11 8.97 -33.00 -0.38
N MET A 12 9.18 -33.59 -1.56
CA MET A 12 10.49 -33.62 -2.22
C MET A 12 10.59 -32.47 -3.24
N ASP A 13 11.71 -31.77 -3.28
CA ASP A 13 11.94 -30.67 -4.22
C ASP A 13 12.75 -31.15 -5.43
N GLY A 14 12.03 -31.47 -6.52
CA GLY A 14 12.55 -31.74 -7.87
C GLY A 14 13.41 -33.00 -8.05
N SER A 15 14.06 -33.50 -7.00
CA SER A 15 14.90 -34.71 -7.01
C SER A 15 14.64 -35.57 -5.77
N ARG A 16 14.76 -36.90 -5.91
CA ARG A 16 14.63 -37.84 -4.78
C ARG A 16 15.72 -37.66 -3.69
N SER A 17 16.67 -36.75 -3.89
CA SER A 17 17.85 -36.59 -3.02
C SER A 17 17.97 -35.20 -2.38
N ARG A 18 16.90 -34.40 -2.42
CA ARG A 18 16.82 -33.07 -1.77
C ARG A 18 15.45 -32.88 -1.14
N VAL A 19 15.44 -32.34 0.09
CA VAL A 19 14.23 -32.07 0.86
C VAL A 19 14.32 -30.68 1.47
N SER A 20 13.21 -29.96 1.39
CA SER A 20 13.00 -28.68 2.08
C SER A 20 11.72 -28.80 2.91
N TYR A 21 11.77 -28.43 4.19
CA TYR A 21 10.60 -28.46 5.06
C TYR A 21 10.64 -27.32 6.09
N GLY A 22 9.47 -26.73 6.32
CA GLY A 22 9.28 -25.72 7.36
C GLY A 22 9.29 -26.37 8.74
N ILE A 23 10.02 -25.77 9.66
CA ILE A 23 10.08 -26.17 11.08
C ILE A 23 9.46 -25.06 11.94
N ASP A 24 9.09 -25.40 13.18
CA ASP A 24 8.69 -24.40 14.17
C ASP A 24 9.73 -24.24 15.28
N ALA A 25 9.64 -23.13 16.02
CA ALA A 25 10.56 -22.79 17.10
C ALA A 25 10.53 -23.78 18.28
N THR A 26 9.53 -24.67 18.33
CA THR A 26 9.27 -25.59 19.43
C THR A 26 9.63 -27.04 19.12
N GLU A 27 9.97 -27.37 17.86
CA GLU A 27 10.35 -28.72 17.47
C GLU A 27 11.62 -29.21 18.20
N SER A 28 12.54 -28.31 18.56
CA SER A 28 13.73 -28.63 19.36
C SER A 28 14.32 -27.40 20.06
N PRO A 29 14.90 -27.53 21.27
CA PRO A 29 15.61 -26.44 21.95
C PRO A 29 16.71 -25.80 21.10
N ILE A 30 17.35 -26.57 20.22
CA ILE A 30 18.41 -26.06 19.34
C ILE A 30 17.89 -25.05 18.32
N VAL A 31 16.62 -25.19 17.89
CA VAL A 31 15.98 -24.24 16.97
C VAL A 31 15.73 -22.92 17.69
N ALA A 32 15.20 -22.98 18.92
CA ALA A 32 15.02 -21.78 19.74
C ALA A 32 16.36 -21.06 20.02
N GLN A 33 17.43 -21.82 20.28
CA GLN A 33 18.78 -21.26 20.44
C GLN A 33 19.27 -20.60 19.15
N ALA A 34 19.17 -21.26 18.00
CA ALA A 34 19.58 -20.68 16.72
C ALA A 34 18.81 -19.39 16.41
N LEU A 35 17.50 -19.36 16.67
CA LEU A 35 16.69 -18.15 16.50
C LEU A 35 17.12 -17.02 17.46
N HIS A 36 17.48 -17.35 18.71
CA HIS A 36 18.03 -16.39 19.66
C HIS A 36 19.34 -15.79 19.16
N GLU A 37 20.27 -16.61 18.68
CA GLU A 37 21.56 -16.18 18.16
C GLU A 37 21.38 -15.24 16.95
N ILE A 38 20.51 -15.61 15.99
CA ILE A 38 20.18 -14.75 14.84
C ILE A 38 19.60 -13.40 15.29
N ALA A 39 18.65 -13.42 16.23
CA ALA A 39 17.94 -12.22 16.67
C ALA A 39 18.78 -11.27 17.53
N THR A 40 19.83 -11.79 18.18
CA THR A 40 20.72 -11.04 19.06
C THR A 40 22.07 -10.72 18.42
N HIS A 41 22.35 -11.22 17.22
CA HIS A 41 23.62 -11.02 16.55
C HIS A 41 23.90 -9.52 16.29
N PRO A 42 25.05 -8.99 16.77
CA PRO A 42 25.29 -7.55 16.89
C PRO A 42 25.40 -6.81 15.56
N LEU A 43 25.80 -7.50 14.48
CA LEU A 43 25.90 -6.92 13.14
C LEU A 43 24.67 -7.20 12.29
N LEU A 44 24.03 -8.35 12.50
CA LEU A 44 22.94 -8.81 11.63
C LEU A 44 21.65 -8.09 11.95
N LYS A 45 21.33 -7.92 13.24
CA LYS A 45 20.14 -7.20 13.67
C LYS A 45 20.06 -5.78 13.11
N PRO A 46 21.05 -4.89 13.31
CA PRO A 46 20.97 -3.53 12.78
C PRO A 46 20.98 -3.49 11.25
N MET A 47 21.67 -4.44 10.59
CA MET A 47 21.61 -4.59 9.12
C MET A 47 20.19 -4.92 8.66
N LEU A 48 19.55 -5.93 9.26
CA LEU A 48 18.17 -6.31 8.93
C LEU A 48 17.19 -5.16 9.20
N GLU A 49 17.29 -4.51 10.37
CA GLU A 49 16.42 -3.38 10.70
C GLU A 49 16.63 -2.18 9.77
N GLY A 50 17.85 -1.97 9.27
CA GLY A 50 18.14 -0.98 8.22
C GLY A 50 17.56 -1.33 6.84
N LEU A 51 17.49 -2.62 6.49
CA LEU A 51 17.00 -3.09 5.20
C LEU A 51 15.46 -3.18 5.13
N VAL A 52 14.83 -3.78 6.14
CA VAL A 52 13.38 -4.09 6.14
C VAL A 52 12.58 -3.31 7.19
N GLY A 53 13.24 -2.49 8.00
CA GLY A 53 12.64 -1.69 9.07
C GLY A 53 12.69 -2.36 10.45
N GLU A 54 12.38 -1.58 11.49
CA GLU A 54 12.45 -2.04 12.88
C GLU A 54 11.58 -3.28 13.18
N ASP A 55 12.17 -4.24 13.90
CA ASP A 55 11.53 -5.47 14.36
C ASP A 55 10.81 -6.23 13.22
N PRO A 56 11.53 -6.70 12.19
CA PRO A 56 10.92 -7.27 10.99
C PRO A 56 10.09 -8.52 11.28
N ALA A 57 9.09 -8.77 10.46
CA ALA A 57 8.25 -9.96 10.53
C ALA A 57 8.99 -11.18 9.97
N ILE A 58 8.68 -12.36 10.52
CA ILE A 58 9.23 -13.63 10.08
C ILE A 58 8.21 -14.30 9.15
N THR A 59 8.68 -14.79 8.00
CA THR A 59 7.83 -15.46 7.01
C THR A 59 8.34 -16.82 6.56
N GLU A 60 9.48 -17.26 7.09
CA GLU A 60 10.05 -18.57 6.81
C GLU A 60 10.94 -19.02 7.97
N ILE A 61 10.84 -20.30 8.31
CA ILE A 61 11.76 -21.02 9.18
C ILE A 61 11.90 -22.42 8.58
N THR A 62 12.96 -22.65 7.81
CA THR A 62 13.09 -23.83 6.96
C THR A 62 14.41 -24.54 7.22
N ALA A 63 14.38 -25.86 7.17
CA ALA A 63 15.57 -26.69 7.04
C ALA A 63 15.62 -27.30 5.63
N ILE A 64 16.79 -27.23 5.00
CA ILE A 64 17.04 -27.88 3.71
C ILE A 64 18.17 -28.90 3.88
N THR A 65 17.92 -30.11 3.40
CA THR A 65 18.94 -31.15 3.31
C THR A 65 19.06 -31.74 1.90
N SER A 66 20.28 -32.11 1.53
CA SER A 66 20.55 -32.82 0.29
C SER A 66 21.68 -33.83 0.45
N TRP A 67 21.60 -34.91 -0.31
CA TRP A 67 22.57 -36.01 -0.28
C TRP A 67 22.89 -36.50 -1.69
N LEU A 68 23.73 -37.54 -1.76
CA LEU A 68 24.24 -38.09 -3.02
C LEU A 68 23.13 -38.32 -4.05
N GLY A 69 23.34 -37.74 -5.24
CA GLY A 69 22.41 -37.81 -6.36
C GLY A 69 21.48 -36.59 -6.49
N ALA A 70 21.55 -35.62 -5.58
CA ALA A 70 20.86 -34.34 -5.76
C ALA A 70 21.41 -33.64 -7.00
N LYS A 71 20.54 -33.28 -7.94
CA LYS A 71 20.92 -32.56 -9.17
C LYS A 71 20.88 -31.04 -8.96
N HIS A 72 21.47 -30.31 -9.90
CA HIS A 72 21.27 -28.87 -9.99
C HIS A 72 19.77 -28.56 -10.10
N GLN A 73 19.30 -27.67 -9.24
CA GLN A 73 18.06 -26.93 -9.49
C GLN A 73 18.28 -25.95 -10.64
N GLY A 74 17.22 -25.68 -11.39
CA GLY A 74 17.21 -24.52 -12.28
C GLY A 74 17.41 -23.24 -11.47
N TRP A 75 18.06 -22.24 -12.07
CA TRP A 75 18.14 -20.92 -11.44
C TRP A 75 16.74 -20.35 -11.23
N HIS A 76 16.49 -19.83 -10.04
CA HIS A 76 15.20 -19.27 -9.67
C HIS A 76 15.36 -18.18 -8.61
N ALA A 77 14.31 -17.38 -8.47
CA ALA A 77 14.08 -16.51 -7.33
C ALA A 77 12.98 -17.13 -6.44
N ASP A 78 12.98 -16.81 -5.15
CA ASP A 78 11.93 -17.23 -4.19
C ASP A 78 10.59 -16.55 -4.47
N ILE A 79 10.61 -15.49 -5.28
CA ILE A 79 9.44 -14.81 -5.79
C ILE A 79 9.22 -15.23 -7.25
N LYS A 80 8.01 -15.73 -7.55
CA LYS A 80 7.62 -16.08 -8.92
C LYS A 80 7.73 -14.86 -9.84
N GLN A 81 7.89 -15.12 -11.14
CA GLN A 81 8.07 -14.06 -12.13
C GLN A 81 6.94 -13.01 -12.09
N ASN A 82 5.69 -13.42 -11.87
CA ASN A 82 4.53 -12.53 -11.74
C ASN A 82 4.51 -11.66 -10.47
N GLY A 83 5.40 -11.91 -9.52
CA GLY A 83 5.64 -11.10 -8.33
C GLY A 83 6.88 -10.20 -8.43
N ASN A 84 7.54 -10.12 -9.60
CA ASN A 84 8.72 -9.29 -9.79
C ASN A 84 8.33 -7.78 -9.81
N PRO A 85 8.84 -6.96 -8.87
CA PRO A 85 8.56 -5.53 -8.77
C PRO A 85 8.95 -4.73 -10.00
N THR A 86 10.13 -4.98 -10.56
CA THR A 86 10.64 -4.29 -11.76
C THR A 86 9.74 -4.62 -12.95
N LYS A 87 9.50 -5.91 -13.21
CA LYS A 87 8.76 -6.38 -14.39
C LYS A 87 7.33 -5.85 -14.45
N PHE A 88 6.61 -5.89 -13.33
CA PHE A 88 5.19 -5.50 -13.28
C PHE A 88 4.96 -4.12 -12.67
N GLY A 89 6.04 -3.37 -12.37
CA GLY A 89 5.93 -2.03 -11.80
C GLY A 89 5.30 -2.00 -10.39
N ARG A 90 5.27 -3.13 -9.68
CA ARG A 90 4.57 -3.25 -8.39
C ARG A 90 5.53 -3.08 -7.23
N THR A 91 5.22 -2.24 -6.25
CA THR A 91 5.97 -2.22 -4.99
C THR A 91 5.40 -3.28 -4.05
N TYR A 92 6.03 -4.44 -4.00
CA TYR A 92 5.73 -5.46 -3.00
C TYR A 92 6.53 -5.23 -1.71
N SER A 93 6.07 -5.86 -0.63
CA SER A 93 6.82 -5.89 0.62
C SER A 93 8.11 -6.68 0.40
N HIS A 94 9.23 -6.05 0.67
CA HIS A 94 10.54 -6.62 0.38
C HIS A 94 10.96 -7.60 1.45
N SER A 95 11.46 -8.74 0.98
CA SER A 95 11.81 -9.89 1.80
C SER A 95 13.25 -10.35 1.54
N TYR A 96 13.90 -10.78 2.60
CA TYR A 96 15.27 -11.29 2.61
C TYR A 96 15.31 -12.62 3.33
N SER A 97 15.96 -13.60 2.71
CA SER A 97 16.18 -14.93 3.25
C SER A 97 17.63 -15.04 3.72
N LEU A 98 17.86 -15.36 4.99
CA LEU A 98 19.18 -15.68 5.53
C LEU A 98 19.44 -17.17 5.36
N PHE A 99 20.42 -17.54 4.53
CA PHE A 99 20.84 -18.91 4.35
C PHE A 99 22.06 -19.20 5.23
N LEU A 100 21.96 -20.21 6.09
CA LEU A 100 23.00 -20.63 7.03
C LEU A 100 23.35 -22.10 6.82
N PRO A 101 24.60 -22.44 6.47
CA PRO A 101 25.05 -23.82 6.51
C PRO A 101 25.29 -24.20 7.98
N LEU A 102 24.75 -25.35 8.39
CA LEU A 102 24.96 -25.86 9.76
C LEU A 102 26.25 -26.69 9.89
N GLN A 103 26.99 -26.80 8.79
CA GLN A 103 28.22 -27.57 8.66
C GLN A 103 29.05 -26.99 7.51
N ASP A 104 30.37 -27.19 7.56
CA ASP A 104 31.26 -26.86 6.45
C ASP A 104 30.76 -27.49 5.15
N THR A 105 30.46 -26.64 4.16
CA THR A 105 29.81 -27.04 2.93
C THR A 105 30.70 -26.67 1.74
N THR A 106 31.23 -27.69 1.08
CA THR A 106 32.04 -27.55 -0.14
C THR A 106 31.16 -27.47 -1.39
N THR A 107 31.74 -27.06 -2.53
CA THR A 107 31.07 -27.13 -3.84
C THR A 107 30.52 -28.53 -4.13
N LYS A 108 31.26 -29.59 -3.80
CA LYS A 108 30.85 -30.99 -4.03
C LYS A 108 29.71 -31.47 -3.11
N MET A 109 29.55 -30.82 -1.95
CA MET A 109 28.41 -31.04 -1.04
C MET A 109 27.18 -30.23 -1.47
N GLY A 110 27.27 -29.47 -2.55
CA GLY A 110 26.18 -28.68 -3.08
C GLY A 110 26.01 -27.33 -2.40
N ALA A 111 27.09 -26.55 -2.19
CA ALA A 111 26.96 -25.17 -1.70
C ALA A 111 26.02 -24.33 -2.60
N THR A 112 25.17 -23.49 -2.00
CA THR A 112 24.17 -22.71 -2.75
C THR A 112 24.83 -21.88 -3.84
N GLY A 113 24.32 -21.98 -5.07
CA GLY A 113 24.73 -21.12 -6.17
C GLY A 113 24.03 -19.77 -6.07
N LEU A 114 24.78 -18.68 -6.18
CA LEU A 114 24.29 -17.31 -6.18
C LEU A 114 24.62 -16.65 -7.52
N CYS A 115 23.69 -15.87 -8.07
CA CYS A 115 23.89 -15.07 -9.27
C CYS A 115 23.69 -13.58 -8.94
N PRO A 116 24.76 -12.83 -8.60
CA PRO A 116 24.64 -11.46 -8.09
C PRO A 116 24.00 -10.48 -9.09
N GLY A 117 23.35 -9.44 -8.56
CA GLY A 117 22.76 -8.35 -9.34
C GLY A 117 21.46 -8.70 -10.06
N THR A 118 21.07 -9.98 -10.08
CA THR A 118 19.86 -10.45 -10.76
C THR A 118 18.56 -10.03 -10.08
N HIS A 119 18.59 -9.63 -8.81
CA HIS A 119 17.41 -9.16 -8.09
C HIS A 119 16.85 -7.86 -8.67
N TYR A 120 17.66 -7.05 -9.38
CA TYR A 120 17.17 -5.85 -10.07
C TYR A 120 16.52 -6.16 -11.43
N CYS A 121 16.77 -7.34 -12.00
CA CYS A 121 16.36 -7.69 -13.35
C CYS A 121 14.88 -8.12 -13.44
N SER A 122 14.25 -7.82 -14.58
CA SER A 122 12.88 -8.22 -14.93
C SER A 122 12.80 -9.56 -15.69
N ASN A 123 13.92 -10.02 -16.27
CA ASN A 123 13.95 -11.11 -17.24
C ASN A 123 14.41 -12.46 -16.66
N TRP A 124 14.33 -13.51 -17.49
CA TRP A 124 14.95 -14.80 -17.20
C TRP A 124 16.49 -14.68 -17.23
N MET A 125 17.17 -14.98 -16.13
CA MET A 125 18.62 -14.77 -15.99
C MET A 125 19.46 -16.04 -16.07
N GLY A 126 18.85 -17.21 -16.35
CA GLY A 126 19.57 -18.50 -16.36
C GLY A 126 20.81 -18.48 -17.25
N ASP A 127 20.66 -18.02 -18.49
CA ASP A 127 21.78 -17.94 -19.45
C ASP A 127 22.86 -16.94 -19.03
N VAL A 128 22.50 -15.88 -18.31
CA VAL A 128 23.49 -14.93 -17.76
C VAL A 128 24.30 -15.64 -16.68
N CYS A 129 23.62 -16.32 -15.76
CA CYS A 129 24.25 -17.00 -14.65
C CYS A 129 25.18 -18.13 -15.11
N ASP A 130 24.76 -18.93 -16.10
CA ASP A 130 25.55 -20.07 -16.60
C ASP A 130 26.54 -19.66 -17.72
N THR A 131 26.08 -19.00 -18.79
CA THR A 131 26.90 -18.72 -19.98
C THR A 131 27.95 -17.63 -19.74
N LYS A 132 27.61 -16.59 -18.97
CA LYS A 132 28.57 -15.53 -18.60
C LYS A 132 29.33 -15.84 -17.31
N LYS A 133 29.12 -17.04 -16.72
CA LYS A 133 29.73 -17.49 -15.46
C LYS A 133 29.63 -16.47 -14.32
N THR A 134 28.55 -15.69 -14.29
CA THR A 134 28.32 -14.74 -13.19
C THR A 134 27.79 -15.44 -11.95
N GLY A 135 27.18 -16.62 -12.12
CA GLY A 135 26.74 -17.45 -11.01
C GLY A 135 27.88 -18.29 -10.44
N PHE A 136 28.03 -18.31 -9.12
CA PHE A 136 29.03 -19.12 -8.43
C PHE A 136 28.47 -19.77 -7.16
N PRO A 137 28.94 -20.96 -6.75
CA PRO A 137 28.66 -21.55 -5.44
C PRO A 137 29.23 -20.67 -4.32
N LEU A 138 28.47 -20.43 -3.24
CA LEU A 138 28.92 -19.62 -2.11
C LEU A 138 30.21 -20.15 -1.44
N SER A 139 30.52 -21.43 -1.58
CA SER A 139 31.79 -21.99 -1.12
C SER A 139 33.01 -21.45 -1.89
N GLU A 140 32.83 -20.93 -3.11
CA GLU A 140 33.90 -20.30 -3.89
C GLU A 140 34.09 -18.82 -3.54
N ALA A 141 33.27 -18.27 -2.63
CA ALA A 141 33.48 -16.92 -2.10
C ALA A 141 34.64 -16.88 -1.09
N SER A 142 35.05 -18.03 -0.56
CA SER A 142 36.19 -18.17 0.34
C SER A 142 37.38 -18.82 -0.38
N ASP A 143 38.59 -18.39 -0.01
CA ASP A 143 39.83 -18.88 -0.62
C ASP A 143 40.04 -20.40 -0.41
N ASP A 144 39.47 -20.97 0.65
CA ASP A 144 39.58 -22.40 0.96
C ASP A 144 38.52 -23.27 0.26
N GLY A 145 37.60 -22.66 -0.50
CA GLY A 145 36.57 -23.38 -1.24
C GLY A 145 35.49 -24.00 -0.35
N VAL A 146 35.31 -23.46 0.87
CA VAL A 146 34.36 -23.97 1.88
C VAL A 146 33.47 -22.85 2.40
N TRP A 147 32.15 -23.05 2.30
CA TRP A 147 31.19 -22.22 3.02
C TRP A 147 31.09 -22.74 4.46
N LYS A 148 31.67 -22.01 5.43
CA LYS A 148 31.87 -22.50 6.80
C LYS A 148 30.56 -22.56 7.57
N ALA A 149 30.49 -23.51 8.50
CA ALA A 149 29.37 -23.59 9.42
C ALA A 149 29.15 -22.26 10.16
N GLY A 150 27.95 -21.71 10.11
CA GLY A 150 27.61 -20.42 10.72
C GLY A 150 27.83 -19.18 9.84
N ASP A 151 28.54 -19.29 8.71
CA ASP A 151 28.66 -18.18 7.76
C ASP A 151 27.31 -17.93 7.06
N GLY A 152 26.76 -16.72 7.20
CA GLY A 152 25.45 -16.40 6.64
C GLY A 152 25.49 -15.67 5.30
N ALA A 153 24.63 -16.09 4.37
CA ALA A 153 24.31 -15.35 3.16
C ALA A 153 22.90 -14.77 3.26
N LEU A 154 22.81 -13.44 3.40
CA LEU A 154 21.54 -12.72 3.41
C LEU A 154 21.16 -12.33 1.97
N LEU A 155 20.14 -12.98 1.43
CA LEU A 155 19.75 -12.88 0.03
C LEU A 155 18.40 -12.16 -0.09
N ASN A 156 18.30 -11.17 -0.98
CA ASN A 156 17.00 -10.66 -1.39
C ASN A 156 16.24 -11.79 -2.13
N GLN A 157 14.97 -12.02 -1.82
CA GLN A 157 14.20 -13.12 -2.40
C GLN A 157 14.01 -13.07 -3.93
N GLN A 158 14.37 -11.95 -4.58
CA GLN A 158 14.40 -11.82 -6.05
C GLN A 158 15.74 -12.20 -6.66
N VAL A 159 16.79 -12.40 -5.86
CA VAL A 159 18.09 -12.80 -6.38
C VAL A 159 17.99 -14.23 -6.89
N TRP A 160 18.54 -14.43 -8.08
CA TRP A 160 18.60 -15.74 -8.68
C TRP A 160 19.63 -16.58 -7.97
N HIS A 161 19.18 -17.73 -7.50
CA HIS A 161 20.00 -18.70 -6.81
C HIS A 161 19.57 -20.12 -7.19
N ARG A 162 20.34 -21.12 -6.75
CA ARG A 162 20.01 -22.53 -6.95
C ARG A 162 20.64 -23.43 -5.90
N GLY A 163 19.98 -24.55 -5.58
CA GLY A 163 20.65 -25.71 -5.01
C GLY A 163 21.55 -26.38 -6.05
N THR A 164 22.85 -26.44 -5.80
CA THR A 164 23.81 -27.12 -6.68
C THR A 164 23.83 -28.62 -6.44
N GLU A 165 24.38 -29.37 -7.39
CA GLU A 165 24.44 -30.82 -7.27
C GLU A 165 25.24 -31.31 -6.06
N TYR A 166 24.90 -32.49 -5.55
CA TYR A 166 25.65 -33.16 -4.50
C TYR A 166 26.38 -34.38 -5.08
N THR A 167 27.71 -34.33 -5.10
CA THR A 167 28.60 -35.36 -5.66
C THR A 167 29.57 -35.97 -4.63
N ALA A 168 29.59 -35.44 -3.40
CA ALA A 168 30.53 -35.87 -2.36
C ALA A 168 30.18 -37.24 -1.73
N ARG A 169 30.75 -38.34 -2.23
CA ARG A 169 30.41 -39.72 -1.79
C ARG A 169 30.67 -40.06 -0.31
N LYS A 170 31.61 -39.38 0.35
CA LYS A 170 32.03 -39.68 1.73
C LYS A 170 31.71 -38.56 2.73
N ALA A 171 31.04 -37.51 2.27
CA ALA A 171 30.66 -36.39 3.13
C ALA A 171 29.31 -36.66 3.82
N PRO A 172 29.03 -36.02 4.96
CA PRO A 172 27.69 -36.03 5.54
C PRO A 172 26.70 -35.33 4.60
N HIS A 173 25.42 -35.64 4.77
CA HIS A 173 24.34 -34.93 4.05
C HIS A 173 24.45 -33.43 4.34
N ARG A 174 24.21 -32.58 3.34
CA ARG A 174 24.22 -31.12 3.50
C ARG A 174 23.08 -30.75 4.45
N ALA A 175 23.34 -29.88 5.42
CA ALA A 175 22.32 -29.34 6.31
C ALA A 175 22.36 -27.80 6.27
N MET A 176 21.23 -27.19 5.96
CA MET A 176 21.07 -25.74 5.88
C MET A 176 19.85 -25.30 6.66
N PHE A 177 19.95 -24.14 7.29
CA PHE A 177 18.89 -23.45 7.99
C PHE A 177 18.61 -22.13 7.30
N ILE A 178 17.32 -21.83 7.06
CA ILE A 178 16.88 -20.62 6.37
C ILE A 178 15.84 -19.91 7.23
N VAL A 179 16.03 -18.61 7.43
CA VAL A 179 15.05 -17.74 8.08
C VAL A 179 14.82 -16.52 7.19
N SER A 180 13.55 -16.23 6.91
CA SER A 180 13.20 -15.12 6.02
C SER A 180 12.47 -14.01 6.75
N PHE A 181 12.87 -12.78 6.43
CA PHE A 181 12.46 -11.55 7.08
C PHE A 181 11.77 -10.64 6.07
N ILE A 182 10.71 -9.98 6.50
CA ILE A 182 9.97 -9.00 5.70
C ILE A 182 9.62 -7.80 6.58
N GLY A 183 9.50 -6.62 5.98
CA GLY A 183 9.00 -5.45 6.73
C GLY A 183 7.62 -5.72 7.31
N ARG A 184 7.36 -5.29 8.55
CA ARG A 184 6.07 -5.52 9.20
C ARG A 184 4.91 -4.87 8.43
N PRO A 185 3.70 -5.45 8.47
CA PRO A 185 2.52 -4.78 7.92
C PRO A 185 2.28 -3.46 8.65
N ARG A 186 2.19 -2.35 7.91
CA ARG A 186 1.76 -1.04 8.45
C ARG A 186 0.38 -0.71 7.90
N PHE A 187 -0.65 -1.22 8.57
CA PHE A 187 -2.03 -1.02 8.14
C PHE A 187 -2.35 0.49 8.03
N GLY A 188 -3.07 0.88 6.98
CA GLY A 188 -3.48 2.28 6.75
C GLY A 188 -2.40 3.24 6.23
N THR A 189 -1.13 2.87 6.26
CA THR A 189 0.00 3.73 5.82
C THR A 189 0.83 3.09 4.72
N ASP A 190 1.07 1.78 4.78
CA ASP A 190 1.83 1.04 3.77
C ASP A 190 0.87 0.19 2.91
N PRO A 191 0.66 0.56 1.64
CA PRO A 191 -0.23 -0.16 0.73
C PRO A 191 0.42 -1.41 0.12
N ARG A 192 1.69 -1.72 0.43
CA ARG A 192 2.41 -2.83 -0.22
C ARG A 192 1.80 -4.17 0.16
N GLN A 193 1.61 -5.03 -0.84
CA GLN A 193 1.16 -6.41 -0.65
C GLN A 193 2.36 -7.36 -0.51
N LEU A 194 2.11 -8.60 -0.09
CA LEU A 194 3.10 -9.69 -0.23
C LEU A 194 3.31 -9.99 -1.73
N SER A 195 4.55 -10.27 -2.14
CA SER A 195 4.85 -10.50 -3.56
C SER A 195 4.07 -11.67 -4.13
N LYS A 196 3.71 -11.57 -5.43
CA LYS A 196 2.94 -12.63 -6.07
C LYS A 196 3.77 -13.92 -6.14
N GLY A 197 3.23 -15.02 -5.63
CA GLY A 197 3.87 -16.33 -5.68
C GLY A 197 5.12 -16.48 -4.81
N THR A 198 5.34 -15.62 -3.80
CA THR A 198 6.40 -15.85 -2.80
C THR A 198 6.19 -17.21 -2.13
N TYR A 199 7.27 -17.98 -2.04
CA TYR A 199 7.31 -19.19 -1.25
C TYR A 199 7.52 -18.83 0.22
N PHE A 200 6.53 -19.12 1.06
CA PHE A 200 6.61 -18.96 2.51
C PHE A 200 6.60 -20.35 3.15
N HIS A 201 7.79 -20.88 3.41
CA HIS A 201 7.96 -22.16 4.12
C HIS A 201 7.93 -21.93 5.63
N ILE A 202 6.76 -21.55 6.14
CA ILE A 202 6.54 -21.31 7.57
C ILE A 202 5.37 -22.18 8.07
N ARG A 203 5.53 -22.79 9.25
CA ARG A 203 4.45 -23.52 9.91
C ARG A 203 3.33 -22.55 10.29
N TRP A 204 2.08 -23.03 10.25
CA TRP A 204 0.90 -22.18 10.46
C TRP A 204 0.93 -21.42 11.80
N ASN A 205 1.45 -22.05 12.86
CA ASN A 205 1.56 -21.50 14.22
C ASN A 205 2.71 -20.48 14.38
N MET A 206 3.59 -20.34 13.39
CA MET A 206 4.71 -19.39 13.43
C MET A 206 4.37 -18.05 12.78
N TRP A 207 3.25 -17.93 12.06
CA TRP A 207 2.75 -16.63 11.58
C TRP A 207 2.51 -15.65 12.73
N GLY A 208 2.63 -14.36 12.44
CA GLY A 208 2.41 -13.25 13.37
C GLY A 208 3.64 -12.87 14.19
N HIS A 209 4.74 -13.60 14.11
CA HIS A 209 5.96 -13.37 14.90
C HIS A 209 6.94 -12.41 14.22
N THR A 210 7.82 -11.81 15.03
CA THR A 210 8.83 -10.84 14.58
C THR A 210 10.21 -11.19 15.12
N LEU A 211 11.25 -10.50 14.65
CA LEU A 211 12.62 -10.66 15.10
C LEU A 211 12.75 -10.56 16.63
N ARG A 212 12.00 -9.66 17.29
CA ARG A 212 11.99 -9.55 18.75
C ARG A 212 11.39 -10.76 19.47
N ASP A 213 10.50 -11.50 18.82
CA ASP A 213 9.95 -12.73 19.38
C ASP A 213 10.99 -13.87 19.39
N MET A 214 11.91 -13.89 18.41
CA MET A 214 12.99 -14.88 18.32
C MET A 214 13.99 -14.82 19.48
N VAL A 215 14.17 -13.64 20.10
CA VAL A 215 15.04 -13.47 21.27
C VAL A 215 14.67 -14.41 22.41
N ASP A 216 13.40 -14.81 22.51
CA ASP A 216 12.96 -15.78 23.52
C ASP A 216 11.94 -16.74 22.88
N ALA A 217 12.35 -17.35 21.77
CA ALA A 217 11.50 -18.19 20.95
C ALA A 217 10.88 -19.34 21.76
N GLY A 218 11.67 -19.93 22.67
CA GLY A 218 11.26 -21.05 23.53
C GLY A 218 10.13 -20.72 24.53
N HIS A 219 9.80 -19.45 24.75
CA HIS A 219 8.63 -19.04 25.55
C HIS A 219 7.61 -18.23 24.75
N ARG A 220 8.05 -17.41 23.79
CA ARG A 220 7.17 -16.47 23.06
C ARG A 220 6.50 -17.08 21.84
N MET A 221 7.09 -18.13 21.28
CA MET A 221 6.63 -18.81 20.06
C MET A 221 6.03 -20.19 20.36
N THR A 222 5.58 -20.41 21.61
CA THR A 222 5.00 -21.68 22.07
C THR A 222 3.48 -21.63 22.21
N GLN A 223 2.85 -22.79 22.24
CA GLN A 223 1.42 -22.91 22.49
C GLN A 223 1.06 -22.48 23.92
N PRO A 224 -0.11 -21.86 24.16
CA PRO A 224 -1.15 -21.51 23.18
C PRO A 224 -0.88 -20.18 22.43
N PHE A 225 0.15 -19.43 22.83
CA PHE A 225 0.39 -18.08 22.33
C PHE A 225 0.74 -18.04 20.85
N SER A 226 1.47 -19.03 20.34
CA SER A 226 1.80 -19.17 18.93
C SER A 226 0.55 -19.24 18.05
N ALA A 227 -0.44 -20.04 18.45
CA ALA A 227 -1.72 -20.12 17.74
C ALA A 227 -2.53 -18.82 17.84
N LEU A 228 -2.61 -18.23 19.04
CA LEU A 228 -3.32 -16.96 19.22
C LEU A 228 -2.70 -15.83 18.38
N ARG A 229 -1.37 -15.84 18.21
CA ARG A 229 -0.66 -14.89 17.35
C ARG A 229 -0.87 -15.17 15.88
N SER A 230 -0.82 -16.43 15.45
CA SER A 230 -1.05 -16.78 14.04
C SER A 230 -2.44 -16.38 13.57
N PHE A 231 -3.44 -16.35 14.45
CA PHE A 231 -4.80 -15.89 14.13
C PHE A 231 -5.04 -14.40 14.40
N GLY A 232 -4.03 -13.62 14.78
CA GLY A 232 -4.20 -12.19 15.05
C GLY A 232 -5.01 -11.88 16.33
N LEU A 233 -5.16 -12.85 17.24
CA LEU A 233 -6.07 -12.74 18.39
C LEU A 233 -5.43 -12.06 19.61
N TRP A 234 -4.16 -12.37 19.88
CA TRP A 234 -3.47 -11.87 21.06
C TRP A 234 -1.95 -11.68 20.88
N LYS A 235 -1.47 -10.53 21.37
CA LYS A 235 -0.07 -10.22 21.71
C LYS A 235 -0.05 -9.30 22.93
N SER A 236 1.09 -9.22 23.62
CA SER A 236 1.32 -8.22 24.66
C SER A 236 1.20 -6.81 24.07
N PRO A 237 0.66 -5.80 24.80
CA PRO A 237 0.52 -4.43 24.30
C PRO A 237 1.82 -3.77 23.81
N LYS A 238 2.98 -4.24 24.29
CA LYS A 238 4.31 -3.75 23.90
C LYS A 238 4.94 -4.50 22.73
N ALA A 239 4.26 -5.52 22.20
CA ALA A 239 4.78 -6.37 21.14
C ALA A 239 4.26 -5.93 19.76
N SER A 240 5.16 -5.92 18.78
CA SER A 240 4.83 -5.63 17.38
C SER A 240 4.14 -6.82 16.73
N TRP A 241 3.30 -6.58 15.73
CA TRP A 241 2.71 -7.64 14.91
C TRP A 241 3.54 -7.90 13.66
N GLY A 242 3.83 -9.18 13.38
CA GLY A 242 4.21 -9.63 12.04
C GLY A 242 2.98 -9.88 11.17
N TYR A 243 3.16 -10.43 9.97
CA TYR A 243 2.03 -10.92 9.18
C TYR A 243 1.41 -12.12 9.89
N ASP A 244 0.16 -12.04 10.31
CA ASP A 244 -0.60 -13.19 10.80
C ASP A 244 -1.15 -14.02 9.62
N LEU A 245 -1.61 -15.25 9.89
CA LEU A 245 -2.10 -16.18 8.88
C LEU A 245 -3.32 -15.64 8.14
N VAL A 246 -4.20 -14.92 8.84
CA VAL A 246 -5.44 -14.37 8.28
C VAL A 246 -5.09 -13.23 7.33
N THR A 247 -4.31 -12.25 7.80
CA THR A 247 -3.82 -11.13 6.99
C THR A 247 -3.02 -11.62 5.78
N SER A 248 -2.07 -12.54 5.98
CA SER A 248 -1.31 -13.12 4.87
C SER A 248 -2.21 -13.83 3.88
N GLY A 249 -3.22 -14.57 4.37
CA GLY A 249 -4.22 -15.22 3.54
C GLY A 249 -4.93 -14.21 2.64
N PHE A 250 -5.54 -13.17 3.23
CA PHE A 250 -6.25 -12.14 2.49
C PHE A 250 -5.37 -11.40 1.47
N LEU A 251 -4.12 -11.04 1.84
CA LEU A 251 -3.19 -10.40 0.90
C LEU A 251 -2.84 -11.29 -0.30
N ARG A 252 -2.75 -12.60 -0.08
CA ARG A 252 -2.48 -13.57 -1.15
C ARG A 252 -3.71 -13.80 -2.01
N MET A 253 -4.89 -13.88 -1.40
CA MET A 253 -6.17 -13.97 -2.12
C MET A 253 -6.40 -12.73 -2.99
N ALA A 254 -6.12 -11.52 -2.48
CA ALA A 254 -6.17 -10.27 -3.23
C ALA A 254 -5.16 -10.20 -4.40
N ASN A 255 -4.14 -11.08 -4.41
CA ASN A 255 -3.20 -11.27 -5.51
C ASN A 255 -3.61 -12.40 -6.47
N GLU A 256 -4.85 -12.92 -6.37
CA GLU A 256 -5.34 -14.09 -7.11
C GLU A 256 -4.44 -15.33 -6.88
N GLN A 257 -3.86 -15.46 -5.69
CA GLN A 257 -3.14 -16.68 -5.30
C GLN A 257 -4.06 -17.65 -4.58
N GLN A 258 -3.54 -18.85 -4.28
CA GLN A 258 -4.26 -19.89 -3.52
C GLN A 258 -5.53 -20.36 -4.24
N GLY A 259 -5.54 -20.32 -5.58
CA GLY A 259 -6.70 -20.68 -6.41
C GLY A 259 -7.81 -19.63 -6.41
N MET A 260 -7.55 -18.41 -5.95
CA MET A 260 -8.52 -17.32 -5.97
C MET A 260 -8.63 -16.61 -7.33
N HIS A 261 -8.09 -17.21 -8.40
CA HIS A 261 -8.39 -16.73 -9.75
C HIS A 261 -9.83 -17.14 -10.11
N TRP A 262 -10.57 -16.27 -10.79
CA TRP A 262 -12.01 -16.50 -11.04
C TRP A 262 -12.32 -17.83 -11.73
N SER A 263 -11.44 -18.29 -12.62
CA SER A 263 -11.57 -19.58 -13.32
C SER A 263 -11.44 -20.80 -12.41
N ASP A 264 -10.80 -20.65 -11.25
CA ASP A 264 -10.44 -21.76 -10.36
C ASP A 264 -11.54 -22.04 -9.33
N LEU A 265 -12.53 -21.15 -9.20
CA LEU A 265 -13.62 -21.26 -8.22
C LEU A 265 -14.38 -22.61 -8.30
N PRO A 266 -14.77 -23.13 -9.49
CA PRO A 266 -15.45 -24.42 -9.57
C PRO A 266 -14.62 -25.57 -8.98
N VAL A 267 -13.33 -25.62 -9.33
CA VAL A 267 -12.39 -26.65 -8.85
C VAL A 267 -12.19 -26.51 -7.34
N GLN A 268 -12.06 -25.29 -6.82
CA GLN A 268 -11.91 -25.07 -5.39
C GLN A 268 -13.12 -25.54 -4.58
N ILE A 269 -14.34 -25.30 -5.06
CA ILE A 269 -15.56 -25.76 -4.37
C ILE A 269 -15.56 -27.30 -4.26
N GLU A 270 -15.09 -27.98 -5.30
CA GLU A 270 -14.95 -29.43 -5.33
C GLU A 270 -13.82 -29.93 -4.40
N ASP A 271 -12.62 -29.38 -4.54
CA ASP A 271 -11.42 -29.80 -3.79
C ASP A 271 -11.53 -29.52 -2.29
N SER A 272 -12.14 -28.41 -1.91
CA SER A 272 -12.40 -28.08 -0.50
C SER A 272 -13.46 -28.98 0.13
N GLY A 273 -14.23 -29.72 -0.68
CA GLY A 273 -15.37 -30.49 -0.23
C GLY A 273 -16.51 -29.62 0.29
N LEU A 274 -16.53 -28.30 -0.01
CA LEU A 274 -17.56 -27.38 0.47
C LEU A 274 -18.96 -27.83 0.00
N ASN A 275 -19.04 -28.38 -1.22
CA ASN A 275 -20.26 -28.98 -1.80
C ASN A 275 -20.73 -30.25 -1.08
N ARG A 276 -19.86 -30.90 -0.29
CA ARG A 276 -20.21 -32.07 0.54
C ARG A 276 -20.69 -31.64 1.93
N ILE A 277 -20.20 -30.50 2.43
CA ILE A 277 -20.50 -29.99 3.78
C ILE A 277 -21.77 -29.11 3.75
N LEU A 278 -21.93 -28.29 2.71
CA LEU A 278 -23.04 -27.37 2.57
C LEU A 278 -23.93 -27.77 1.40
N PRO A 279 -25.26 -27.86 1.61
CA PRO A 279 -26.22 -28.01 0.52
C PRO A 279 -26.09 -26.89 -0.52
N GLU A 280 -26.33 -27.21 -1.80
CA GLU A 280 -26.23 -26.26 -2.92
C GLU A 280 -27.08 -24.99 -2.70
N TRP A 281 -28.24 -25.09 -2.06
CA TRP A 281 -29.09 -23.93 -1.81
C TRP A 281 -28.49 -22.91 -0.82
N LEU A 282 -27.51 -23.32 0.00
CA LEU A 282 -26.70 -22.43 0.86
C LEU A 282 -25.47 -21.84 0.16
N LEU A 283 -25.07 -22.38 -1.00
CA LEU A 283 -23.93 -21.88 -1.76
C LEU A 283 -24.31 -20.66 -2.60
N GLY A 284 -23.37 -19.73 -2.76
CA GLY A 284 -23.48 -18.59 -3.67
C GLY A 284 -23.41 -19.02 -5.13
N PRO A 285 -23.81 -18.15 -6.07
CA PRO A 285 -23.67 -18.43 -7.49
C PRO A 285 -22.20 -18.41 -7.91
N VAL A 286 -21.82 -19.32 -8.81
CA VAL A 286 -20.52 -19.33 -9.48
C VAL A 286 -20.66 -18.54 -10.78
N LEU A 287 -19.88 -17.47 -10.93
CA LEU A 287 -19.92 -16.57 -12.08
C LEU A 287 -18.59 -16.63 -12.83
N GLU A 288 -18.60 -16.35 -14.14
CA GLU A 288 -17.38 -16.25 -14.97
C GLU A 288 -16.92 -14.79 -15.08
N ASN A 289 -16.65 -14.16 -13.94
CA ASN A 289 -16.15 -12.79 -13.90
C ASN A 289 -15.08 -12.61 -12.81
N LYS A 290 -14.34 -11.49 -12.84
CA LYS A 290 -13.26 -11.22 -11.88
C LYS A 290 -13.74 -11.18 -10.42
N ASP A 291 -15.02 -10.91 -10.19
CA ASP A 291 -15.63 -10.82 -8.87
C ASP A 291 -16.27 -12.14 -8.39
N ALA A 292 -16.08 -13.24 -9.13
CA ALA A 292 -16.73 -14.52 -8.89
C ALA A 292 -16.55 -15.03 -7.46
N HIS A 293 -15.31 -15.01 -6.96
CA HIS A 293 -14.97 -15.41 -5.59
C HIS A 293 -15.66 -14.54 -4.55
N THR A 294 -15.62 -13.22 -4.73
CA THR A 294 -16.24 -12.27 -3.81
C THR A 294 -17.75 -12.47 -3.75
N ILE A 295 -18.39 -12.55 -4.92
CA ILE A 295 -19.85 -12.74 -5.01
C ILE A 295 -20.24 -14.09 -4.42
N PHE A 296 -19.52 -15.16 -4.76
CA PHE A 296 -19.76 -16.50 -4.23
C PHE A 296 -19.66 -16.50 -2.69
N LEU A 297 -18.56 -15.99 -2.13
CA LEU A 297 -18.34 -15.97 -0.68
C LEU A 297 -19.38 -15.12 0.05
N VAL A 298 -19.62 -13.89 -0.41
CA VAL A 298 -20.60 -12.99 0.22
C VAL A 298 -21.99 -13.60 0.19
N LYS A 299 -22.43 -14.12 -0.97
CA LYS A 299 -23.76 -14.74 -1.10
C LYS A 299 -23.87 -16.04 -0.30
N THR A 300 -22.81 -16.84 -0.21
CA THR A 300 -22.77 -18.04 0.63
C THR A 300 -22.91 -17.66 2.11
N LEU A 301 -22.15 -16.67 2.58
CA LEU A 301 -22.21 -16.19 3.96
C LEU A 301 -23.57 -15.56 4.30
N GLU A 302 -24.15 -14.78 3.39
CA GLU A 302 -25.51 -14.23 3.56
C GLU A 302 -26.53 -15.35 3.75
N LYS A 303 -26.54 -16.36 2.85
CA LYS A 303 -27.44 -17.51 2.94
C LYS A 303 -27.25 -18.32 4.23
N LEU A 304 -26.00 -18.60 4.60
CA LEU A 304 -25.66 -19.28 5.85
C LEU A 304 -26.12 -18.50 7.07
N SER A 305 -25.85 -17.19 7.12
CA SER A 305 -26.23 -16.35 8.26
C SER A 305 -27.75 -16.32 8.44
N PHE A 306 -28.50 -16.22 7.34
CA PHE A 306 -29.95 -16.22 7.37
C PHE A 306 -30.51 -17.57 7.82
N PHE A 307 -29.93 -18.67 7.34
CA PHE A 307 -30.31 -20.02 7.75
C PHE A 307 -30.03 -20.28 9.23
N LEU A 308 -28.81 -19.96 9.70
CA LEU A 308 -28.41 -20.14 11.09
C LEU A 308 -29.23 -19.25 12.03
N LEU A 309 -29.57 -18.02 11.62
CA LEU A 309 -30.45 -17.15 12.38
C LEU A 309 -31.84 -17.76 12.57
N ARG A 310 -32.46 -18.25 11.48
CA ARG A 310 -33.76 -18.93 11.55
C ARG A 310 -33.73 -20.17 12.44
N TRP A 311 -32.70 -21.00 12.30
CA TRP A 311 -32.56 -22.19 13.15
C TRP A 311 -32.33 -21.85 14.62
N ASN A 312 -31.52 -20.84 14.92
CA ASN A 312 -31.33 -20.39 16.30
C ASN A 312 -32.64 -19.86 16.90
N ILE A 313 -33.47 -19.15 16.13
CA ILE A 313 -34.80 -18.71 16.58
C ILE A 313 -35.68 -19.93 16.90
N VAL A 314 -35.69 -20.95 16.04
CA VAL A 314 -36.46 -22.18 16.26
C VAL A 314 -35.97 -22.93 17.50
N LEU A 315 -34.66 -23.12 17.65
CA LEU A 315 -34.08 -23.80 18.81
C LEU A 315 -34.34 -23.04 20.11
N ALA A 316 -34.24 -21.71 20.10
CA ALA A 316 -34.59 -20.88 21.24
C ALA A 316 -36.09 -21.01 21.59
N ALA A 317 -36.98 -21.02 20.59
CA ALA A 317 -38.42 -21.21 20.81
C ALA A 317 -38.74 -22.60 21.39
N LEU A 318 -38.10 -23.66 20.87
CA LEU A 318 -38.23 -25.03 21.40
C LEU A 318 -37.71 -25.14 22.83
N TYR A 319 -36.60 -24.48 23.14
CA TYR A 319 -36.05 -24.43 24.49
C TYR A 319 -37.01 -23.73 25.47
N LEU A 320 -37.58 -22.58 25.07
CA LEU A 320 -38.58 -21.86 25.86
C LEU A 320 -39.86 -22.68 26.05
N LEU A 321 -40.30 -23.41 25.02
CA LEU A 321 -41.45 -24.32 25.11
C LEU A 321 -41.17 -25.49 26.08
N ALA A 322 -40.00 -26.11 25.99
CA ALA A 322 -39.58 -27.16 26.91
C ALA A 322 -39.52 -26.63 28.37
N MET A 323 -39.06 -25.40 28.56
CA MET A 323 -39.07 -24.73 29.86
C MET A 323 -40.50 -24.53 30.37
N LEU A 324 -41.43 -24.07 29.53
CA LEU A 324 -42.85 -23.89 29.87
C LEU A 324 -43.50 -25.21 30.30
N ILE A 325 -43.28 -26.29 29.54
CA ILE A 325 -43.80 -27.62 29.84
C ILE A 325 -43.25 -28.13 31.19
N ASN A 326 -41.96 -27.94 31.45
CA ASN A 326 -41.33 -28.35 32.71
C ASN A 326 -41.88 -27.55 33.92
N LEU A 327 -42.23 -26.28 33.70
CA LEU A 327 -42.88 -25.42 34.68
C LEU A 327 -44.27 -25.93 35.09
N LEU A 328 -45.01 -26.49 34.12
CA LEU A 328 -46.36 -27.03 34.34
C LEU A 328 -46.35 -28.40 35.03
N TYR A 329 -45.24 -29.17 34.91
CA TYR A 329 -45.17 -30.57 35.38
C TYR A 329 -44.39 -30.75 36.70
N THR A 330 -43.53 -29.81 37.11
CA THR A 330 -42.68 -29.97 38.30
C THR A 330 -43.17 -29.15 39.49
N ARG A 331 -43.26 -29.79 40.67
CA ARG A 331 -43.69 -29.15 41.94
C ARG A 331 -42.64 -28.18 42.50
N THR A 332 -41.40 -28.26 42.02
CA THR A 332 -40.21 -27.48 42.43
C THR A 332 -39.84 -26.39 41.41
N TRP A 333 -40.83 -25.65 40.92
CA TRP A 333 -40.72 -24.69 39.82
C TRP A 333 -39.56 -23.68 39.96
N ARG A 334 -39.27 -23.19 41.18
CA ARG A 334 -38.19 -22.20 41.39
C ARG A 334 -36.80 -22.72 41.02
N ARG A 335 -36.46 -23.98 41.38
CA ARG A 335 -35.13 -24.56 41.06
C ARG A 335 -35.02 -24.86 39.57
N SER A 336 -36.08 -25.41 38.96
CA SER A 336 -36.12 -25.74 37.53
C SER A 336 -35.97 -24.49 36.66
N VAL A 337 -36.66 -23.40 36.99
CA VAL A 337 -36.52 -22.10 36.29
C VAL A 337 -35.11 -21.56 36.42
N THR A 338 -34.56 -21.55 37.63
CA THR A 338 -33.21 -21.00 37.86
C THR A 338 -32.16 -21.73 37.04
N ILE A 339 -32.19 -23.07 37.01
CA ILE A 339 -31.25 -23.89 36.23
C ILE A 339 -31.45 -23.68 34.72
N ALA A 340 -32.69 -23.63 34.23
CA ALA A 340 -32.98 -23.40 32.82
C ALA A 340 -32.55 -22.00 32.36
N SER A 341 -32.79 -20.96 33.16
CA SER A 341 -32.34 -19.59 32.87
C SER A 341 -30.81 -19.49 32.89
N LEU A 342 -30.12 -20.13 33.84
CA LEU A 342 -28.65 -20.19 33.88
C LEU A 342 -28.09 -20.93 32.67
N THR A 343 -28.71 -22.05 32.28
CA THR A 343 -28.30 -22.83 31.11
C THR A 343 -28.50 -22.03 29.83
N PHE A 344 -29.63 -21.32 29.68
CA PHE A 344 -29.86 -20.41 28.55
C PHE A 344 -28.83 -19.28 28.49
N LEU A 345 -28.53 -18.65 29.63
CA LEU A 345 -27.49 -17.62 29.74
C LEU A 345 -26.10 -18.14 29.38
N ILE A 346 -25.75 -19.35 29.81
CA ILE A 346 -24.46 -19.97 29.49
C ILE A 346 -24.38 -20.37 28.01
N VAL A 347 -25.42 -20.99 27.47
CA VAL A 347 -25.42 -21.54 26.11
C VAL A 347 -25.59 -20.46 25.04
N TYR A 348 -26.43 -19.46 25.27
CA TYR A 348 -26.70 -18.40 24.29
C TYR A 348 -26.09 -17.06 24.70
N GLY A 349 -26.16 -16.70 25.99
CA GLY A 349 -25.69 -15.42 26.50
C GLY A 349 -24.16 -15.27 26.44
N ILE A 350 -23.40 -16.26 26.90
CA ILE A 350 -21.92 -16.21 26.88
C ILE A 350 -21.39 -16.18 25.44
N PRO A 351 -21.79 -17.07 24.51
CA PRO A 351 -21.32 -17.00 23.13
C PRO A 351 -21.75 -15.70 22.43
N LEU A 352 -22.97 -15.21 22.66
CA LEU A 352 -23.42 -13.93 22.10
C LEU A 352 -22.58 -12.77 22.64
N LEU A 353 -22.33 -12.73 23.95
CA LEU A 353 -21.48 -11.72 24.57
C LEU A 353 -20.07 -11.77 24.00
N VAL A 354 -19.43 -12.94 23.96
CA VAL A 354 -18.08 -13.14 23.43
C VAL A 354 -18.03 -12.76 21.94
N THR A 355 -19.00 -13.19 21.14
CA THR A 355 -19.07 -12.86 19.71
C THR A 355 -19.28 -11.38 19.49
N THR A 356 -20.16 -10.73 20.26
CA THR A 356 -20.41 -9.29 20.18
C THR A 356 -19.18 -8.49 20.59
N MET A 357 -18.51 -8.90 21.67
CA MET A 357 -17.26 -8.28 22.10
C MET A 357 -16.16 -8.44 21.04
N GLN A 358 -16.03 -9.63 20.44
CA GLN A 358 -15.05 -9.89 19.41
C GLN A 358 -15.35 -9.12 18.11
N LEU A 359 -16.62 -9.09 17.68
CA LEU A 359 -17.06 -8.29 16.54
C LEU A 359 -16.80 -6.80 16.80
N ASN A 360 -17.15 -6.29 17.97
CA ASN A 360 -16.90 -4.91 18.34
C ASN A 360 -15.38 -4.60 18.36
N LYS A 361 -14.56 -5.54 18.84
CA LYS A 361 -13.09 -5.43 18.81
C LYS A 361 -12.56 -5.42 17.39
N ILE A 362 -13.00 -6.32 16.52
CA ILE A 362 -12.59 -6.37 15.10
C ILE A 362 -13.06 -5.09 14.40
N GLN A 363 -14.32 -4.70 14.60
CA GLN A 363 -14.89 -3.52 13.97
C GLN A 363 -14.18 -2.23 14.40
N ASN A 364 -13.79 -2.09 15.66
CA ASN A 364 -13.10 -0.90 16.14
C ASN A 364 -11.58 -1.01 16.10
N SER A 365 -11.04 -2.16 15.67
CA SER A 365 -9.60 -2.31 15.47
C SER A 365 -9.11 -1.43 14.32
N GLU A 366 -7.84 -1.05 14.38
CA GLU A 366 -7.16 -0.39 13.26
C GLU A 366 -7.24 -1.22 11.98
N TRP A 367 -7.10 -2.54 12.08
CA TRP A 367 -7.25 -3.47 10.96
C TRP A 367 -8.65 -3.40 10.31
N GLY A 368 -9.71 -3.58 11.11
CA GLY A 368 -11.08 -3.61 10.60
C GLY A 368 -11.60 -2.25 10.13
N SER A 369 -11.21 -1.16 10.79
CA SER A 369 -11.55 0.20 10.35
C SER A 369 -10.83 0.56 9.05
N ASN A 370 -9.54 0.20 8.90
CA ASN A 370 -8.78 0.45 7.68
C ASN A 370 -9.29 -0.39 6.49
N ILE A 371 -9.70 -1.64 6.69
CA ILE A 371 -10.29 -2.45 5.61
C ILE A 371 -11.59 -1.80 5.10
N ARG A 372 -12.50 -1.42 6.00
CA ARG A 372 -13.77 -0.78 5.59
C ARG A 372 -13.57 0.59 4.95
N ALA A 373 -12.56 1.33 5.39
CA ALA A 373 -12.18 2.60 4.81
C ALA A 373 -11.32 2.46 3.55
N ASN A 374 -11.10 1.24 3.03
CA ASN A 374 -10.25 0.96 1.88
C ASN A 374 -8.81 1.49 2.04
N ARG A 375 -8.25 1.50 3.25
CA ARG A 375 -6.90 2.02 3.51
C ARG A 375 -5.83 0.93 3.59
N THR A 376 -6.22 -0.35 3.56
CA THR A 376 -5.29 -1.47 3.68
C THR A 376 -5.80 -2.69 2.90
N LEU A 377 -4.89 -3.60 2.53
CA LEU A 377 -5.14 -4.74 1.63
C LEU A 377 -5.54 -4.40 0.18
N MET A 378 -5.43 -3.14 -0.25
CA MET A 378 -5.78 -2.74 -1.62
C MET A 378 -4.79 -3.27 -2.65
N ALA A 379 -5.29 -3.49 -3.86
CA ALA A 379 -4.44 -3.69 -5.03
C ALA A 379 -3.47 -2.50 -5.18
N PRO A 380 -2.22 -2.74 -5.64
CA PRO A 380 -1.24 -1.68 -5.84
C PRO A 380 -1.75 -0.59 -6.80
N PHE A 381 -2.59 -0.97 -7.76
CA PHE A 381 -3.25 -0.12 -8.73
C PHE A 381 -4.75 -0.45 -8.68
N SER A 382 -5.60 0.50 -8.27
CA SER A 382 -7.05 0.25 -8.17
C SER A 382 -7.73 0.62 -9.48
N ALA A 383 -8.66 -0.24 -9.93
CA ALA A 383 -9.50 0.05 -11.09
C ALA A 383 -10.38 1.31 -10.89
N GLU A 384 -10.61 1.70 -9.63
CA GLU A 384 -11.43 2.84 -9.24
C GLU A 384 -10.68 4.17 -9.41
N LEU A 385 -9.37 4.22 -9.13
CA LEU A 385 -8.52 5.38 -9.45
C LEU A 385 -8.39 5.59 -10.97
N ALA A 386 -8.37 4.50 -11.73
CA ALA A 386 -8.35 4.55 -13.20
C ALA A 386 -9.68 5.04 -13.81
N ARG A 387 -10.78 5.02 -13.05
CA ARG A 387 -12.13 5.47 -13.49
C ARG A 387 -12.45 6.92 -13.10
N LEU A 388 -11.58 7.60 -12.35
CA LEU A 388 -11.79 9.00 -12.01
C LEU A 388 -11.52 9.87 -13.25
N GLU A 389 -12.59 10.23 -13.96
CA GLU A 389 -12.59 11.17 -15.10
C GLU A 389 -12.01 12.56 -14.76
N THR A 390 -11.84 12.87 -13.47
CA THR A 390 -11.26 14.12 -12.97
C THR A 390 -9.73 14.20 -13.06
N LEU A 391 -9.06 13.12 -13.50
CA LEU A 391 -7.61 13.14 -13.69
C LEU A 391 -7.26 13.85 -15.02
N PRO A 392 -6.35 14.85 -15.01
CA PRO A 392 -6.15 15.79 -16.11
C PRO A 392 -5.54 15.19 -17.39
N THR A 393 -5.12 13.92 -17.37
CA THR A 393 -4.55 13.24 -18.54
C THR A 393 -5.16 11.85 -18.67
N PRO A 394 -5.59 11.41 -19.86
CA PRO A 394 -6.05 10.03 -20.09
C PRO A 394 -4.92 9.02 -19.86
N ILE A 395 -5.28 7.75 -19.60
CA ILE A 395 -4.30 6.64 -19.55
C ILE A 395 -3.46 6.74 -20.83
N SER A 396 -2.13 6.62 -20.69
CA SER A 396 -1.25 6.90 -21.83
C SER A 396 -1.55 5.94 -22.99
N ASP A 397 -1.87 6.47 -24.18
CA ASP A 397 -2.24 5.72 -25.40
C ASP A 397 -1.03 5.02 -26.08
N GLY A 398 0.03 4.71 -25.34
CA GLY A 398 1.25 4.10 -25.86
C GLY A 398 1.23 2.57 -25.84
N PRO A 399 2.03 1.90 -26.68
CA PRO A 399 2.21 0.46 -26.59
C PRO A 399 2.86 0.09 -25.25
N THR A 400 2.16 -0.73 -24.45
CA THR A 400 2.70 -1.29 -23.22
C THR A 400 3.62 -2.47 -23.53
N THR A 401 4.64 -2.65 -22.70
CA THR A 401 5.62 -3.72 -22.85
C THR A 401 6.12 -4.17 -21.48
N MET A 402 6.95 -5.21 -21.45
CA MET A 402 7.64 -5.63 -20.24
C MET A 402 9.08 -5.12 -20.29
N PRO A 403 9.63 -4.62 -19.18
CA PRO A 403 11.03 -4.25 -19.09
C PRO A 403 11.94 -5.43 -19.39
N GLU A 404 13.05 -5.15 -20.06
CA GLU A 404 14.16 -6.03 -20.27
C GLU A 404 15.43 -5.49 -19.60
N ARG A 405 16.45 -6.34 -19.46
CA ARG A 405 17.70 -6.02 -18.74
C ARG A 405 18.40 -4.75 -19.25
N GLU A 406 18.35 -4.52 -20.56
CA GLU A 406 19.06 -3.42 -21.22
C GLU A 406 18.21 -2.14 -21.27
N ASP A 407 16.93 -2.21 -20.92
CA ASP A 407 16.04 -1.05 -20.93
C ASP A 407 16.40 -0.04 -19.82
N VAL A 408 16.24 1.24 -20.14
CA VAL A 408 16.30 2.35 -19.20
C VAL A 408 14.89 2.62 -18.70
N LEU A 409 14.71 2.50 -17.38
CA LEU A 409 13.40 2.53 -16.74
C LEU A 409 13.20 3.84 -15.96
N TRP A 410 12.12 4.55 -16.24
CA TRP A 410 11.67 5.70 -15.45
C TRP A 410 10.42 5.31 -14.68
N ALA A 411 10.62 4.88 -13.44
CA ALA A 411 9.52 4.54 -12.56
C ALA A 411 8.85 5.78 -11.97
N THR A 412 7.55 5.68 -11.72
CA THR A 412 6.79 6.73 -11.04
C THR A 412 6.49 6.38 -9.59
N ARG A 413 6.70 5.11 -9.21
CA ARG A 413 6.38 4.58 -7.88
C ARG A 413 7.59 4.33 -6.99
N PHE A 414 8.75 3.99 -7.58
CA PHE A 414 9.93 3.61 -6.82
C PHE A 414 10.60 4.81 -6.12
N ASP A 415 10.37 6.05 -6.53
CA ASP A 415 10.90 7.27 -5.89
C ASP A 415 10.07 7.76 -4.68
N SER A 416 9.71 6.86 -3.76
CA SER A 416 8.93 7.23 -2.58
C SER A 416 9.64 6.95 -1.25
N SER A 417 9.60 7.93 -0.35
CA SER A 417 10.27 7.83 0.95
C SER A 417 9.73 6.70 1.83
N PHE A 418 8.49 6.24 1.63
CA PHE A 418 7.95 5.10 2.37
C PHE A 418 8.58 3.76 1.97
N LEU A 419 9.28 3.70 0.83
CA LEU A 419 10.00 2.50 0.36
C LEU A 419 11.35 2.31 1.06
N GLY A 420 11.84 3.30 1.82
CA GLY A 420 13.09 3.22 2.56
C GLY A 420 14.29 2.95 1.64
N ALA A 421 15.04 1.89 1.90
CA ALA A 421 16.20 1.49 1.09
C ALA A 421 15.87 1.20 -0.39
N TYR A 422 14.59 0.98 -0.72
CA TYR A 422 14.12 0.67 -2.08
C TYR A 422 13.72 1.89 -2.90
N GLU A 423 13.86 3.09 -2.35
CA GLU A 423 13.57 4.32 -3.09
C GLU A 423 14.37 4.43 -4.40
N HIS A 424 15.57 3.82 -4.44
CA HIS A 424 16.48 3.87 -5.60
C HIS A 424 16.57 2.55 -6.34
N TRP A 425 15.59 1.66 -6.17
CA TRP A 425 15.66 0.31 -6.70
C TRP A 425 15.92 0.27 -8.21
N ILE A 426 15.32 1.20 -8.96
CA ILE A 426 15.41 1.26 -10.41
C ILE A 426 16.75 1.83 -10.89
N ASP A 427 17.43 2.66 -10.08
CA ASP A 427 18.75 3.20 -10.42
C ASP A 427 19.82 2.10 -10.59
N TYR A 428 19.63 0.98 -9.87
CA TYR A 428 20.50 -0.20 -9.93
C TYR A 428 20.07 -1.23 -10.98
N HIS A 429 19.00 -0.96 -11.76
CA HIS A 429 18.68 -1.78 -12.93
C HIS A 429 19.83 -1.67 -13.96
N PRO A 430 20.27 -2.77 -14.60
CA PRO A 430 21.49 -2.73 -15.43
C PRO A 430 21.47 -1.68 -16.55
N GLY A 431 20.34 -1.51 -17.25
CA GLY A 431 20.19 -0.44 -18.25
C GLY A 431 20.25 0.97 -17.63
N ASN A 432 19.64 1.17 -16.46
CA ASN A 432 19.69 2.43 -15.72
C ASN A 432 21.10 2.74 -15.21
N THR A 433 21.83 1.76 -14.67
CA THR A 433 23.21 1.96 -14.21
C THR A 433 24.09 2.40 -15.37
N LYS A 434 24.02 1.71 -16.52
CA LYS A 434 24.75 2.11 -17.74
C LYS A 434 24.38 3.55 -18.15
N TYR A 435 23.09 3.87 -18.20
CA TYR A 435 22.61 5.19 -18.56
C TYR A 435 23.09 6.30 -17.60
N LEU A 436 22.97 6.07 -16.30
CA LEU A 436 23.38 7.02 -15.27
C LEU A 436 24.89 7.26 -15.29
N ASP A 437 25.70 6.23 -15.52
CA ASP A 437 27.16 6.35 -15.65
C ASP A 437 27.53 7.25 -16.84
N VAL A 438 26.86 7.06 -17.99
CA VAL A 438 27.06 7.88 -19.19
C VAL A 438 26.64 9.33 -18.94
N VAL A 439 25.45 9.54 -18.37
CA VAL A 439 24.92 10.88 -18.06
C VAL A 439 25.81 11.62 -17.06
N GLN A 440 26.29 10.94 -16.01
CA GLN A 440 27.19 11.54 -15.01
C GLN A 440 28.54 11.87 -15.63
N SER A 441 29.13 10.97 -16.41
CA SER A 441 30.41 11.19 -17.08
C SER A 441 30.35 12.40 -18.01
N ILE A 442 29.31 12.51 -18.84
CA ILE A 442 29.10 13.64 -19.74
C ILE A 442 28.80 14.93 -18.97
N GLY A 443 27.93 14.86 -17.95
CA GLY A 443 27.54 16.01 -17.14
C GLY A 443 28.72 16.65 -16.40
N LEU A 444 29.68 15.85 -15.94
CA LEU A 444 30.90 16.33 -15.27
C LEU A 444 31.90 16.97 -16.24
N LEU A 445 32.00 16.44 -17.47
CA LEU A 445 32.92 16.96 -18.50
C LEU A 445 32.42 18.28 -19.13
N GLN A 446 31.11 18.52 -19.12
CA GLN A 446 30.45 19.62 -19.81
C GLN A 446 29.97 20.72 -18.85
N LYS A 447 30.88 21.47 -18.22
CA LYS A 447 30.55 22.61 -17.34
C LYS A 447 29.65 23.67 -18.02
N ASN A 448 29.69 23.79 -19.35
CA ASN A 448 28.92 24.76 -20.14
C ASN A 448 28.09 24.13 -21.27
N TYR A 449 27.35 23.05 -20.97
CA TYR A 449 26.46 22.41 -21.95
C TYR A 449 25.48 23.39 -22.63
N SER A 450 24.94 24.37 -21.90
CA SER A 450 24.08 25.44 -22.41
C SER A 450 24.76 26.36 -23.43
N GLY A 451 26.08 26.50 -23.34
CA GLY A 451 26.90 27.23 -24.30
C GLY A 451 27.27 26.43 -25.57
N LEU A 452 26.98 25.13 -25.61
CA LEU A 452 27.20 24.33 -26.82
C LEU A 452 26.17 24.70 -27.90
N PRO A 453 26.58 24.70 -29.18
CA PRO A 453 25.64 24.81 -30.29
C PRO A 453 24.55 23.73 -30.19
N LYS A 454 23.29 24.10 -30.47
CA LYS A 454 22.13 23.20 -30.42
C LYS A 454 22.34 21.91 -31.23
N ALA A 455 23.03 21.99 -32.37
CA ALA A 455 23.38 20.83 -33.18
C ALA A 455 24.29 19.83 -32.44
N PHE A 456 25.27 20.32 -31.68
CA PHE A 456 26.17 19.48 -30.90
C PHE A 456 25.45 18.85 -29.70
N ARG A 457 24.59 19.63 -29.01
CA ARG A 457 23.71 19.10 -27.95
C ARG A 457 22.82 17.96 -28.46
N ASN A 458 22.17 18.16 -29.61
CA ASN A 458 21.34 17.14 -30.24
C ASN A 458 22.14 15.90 -30.66
N SER A 459 23.36 16.09 -31.16
CA SER A 459 24.27 14.98 -31.51
C SER A 459 24.70 14.20 -30.27
N LEU A 460 24.94 14.86 -29.14
CA LEU A 460 25.32 14.22 -27.90
C LEU A 460 24.18 13.36 -27.33
N VAL A 461 22.96 13.91 -27.32
CA VAL A 461 21.77 13.13 -26.94
C VAL A 461 21.57 11.93 -27.87
N GLY A 462 21.80 12.11 -29.19
CA GLY A 462 21.79 11.01 -30.15
C GLY A 462 22.80 9.92 -29.80
N ALA A 463 24.04 10.29 -29.50
CA ALA A 463 25.08 9.35 -29.10
C ALA A 463 24.75 8.59 -27.80
N ILE A 464 24.07 9.23 -26.83
CA ILE A 464 23.58 8.55 -25.62
C ILE A 464 22.51 7.52 -25.98
N VAL A 465 21.54 7.89 -26.82
CA VAL A 465 20.49 6.96 -27.27
C VAL A 465 21.11 5.77 -28.02
N ASP A 466 22.09 6.02 -28.89
CA ASP A 466 22.78 4.99 -29.65
C ASP A 466 23.60 4.04 -28.75
N ASP A 467 24.24 4.55 -27.69
CA ASP A 467 24.97 3.70 -26.73
C ASP A 467 24.03 2.81 -25.90
N ILE A 468 22.80 3.26 -25.64
CA ILE A 468 21.81 2.43 -24.92
C ILE A 468 21.24 1.31 -25.81
N HIS A 469 21.28 1.45 -27.14
CA HIS A 469 20.77 0.45 -28.07
C HIS A 469 21.46 -0.93 -27.89
N PRO A 470 20.71 -2.05 -27.86
CA PRO A 470 19.29 -2.22 -28.23
C PRO A 470 18.28 -1.97 -27.10
N GLY A 471 18.73 -1.50 -25.92
CA GLY A 471 17.85 -1.12 -24.82
C GLY A 471 16.88 0.01 -25.20
N ARG A 472 15.67 -0.05 -24.63
CA ARG A 472 14.60 0.93 -24.87
C ARG A 472 14.45 1.85 -23.66
N PHE A 473 13.84 3.02 -23.88
CA PHE A 473 13.44 3.92 -22.80
C PHE A 473 11.98 3.69 -22.45
N LEU A 474 11.74 3.17 -21.24
CA LEU A 474 10.40 2.84 -20.74
C LEU A 474 10.01 3.77 -19.60
N GLU A 475 8.77 4.23 -19.61
CA GLU A 475 8.19 4.98 -18.50
C GLU A 475 7.06 4.17 -17.86
N GLN A 476 7.00 4.22 -16.53
CA GLN A 476 5.93 3.58 -15.79
C GLN A 476 4.71 4.49 -15.67
N ASP A 477 3.55 4.04 -16.17
CA ASP A 477 2.29 4.72 -15.90
C ASP A 477 1.89 4.50 -14.43
N TRP A 478 1.75 5.61 -13.71
CA TRP A 478 1.49 5.59 -12.27
C TRP A 478 0.09 5.08 -11.90
N ARG A 479 -0.86 5.03 -12.85
CA ARG A 479 -2.27 4.68 -12.61
C ARG A 479 -2.51 3.17 -12.62
N ASN A 480 -1.93 2.48 -13.60
CA ASN A 480 -2.07 1.03 -13.80
C ASN A 480 -0.78 0.26 -13.50
N GLY A 481 0.37 0.94 -13.45
CA GLY A 481 1.68 0.34 -13.23
C GLY A 481 2.36 -0.20 -14.48
N ASP A 482 1.71 -0.10 -15.64
CA ASP A 482 2.21 -0.65 -16.89
C ASP A 482 3.40 0.15 -17.40
N TRP A 483 4.34 -0.54 -18.04
CA TRP A 483 5.49 0.08 -18.69
C TRP A 483 5.14 0.42 -20.13
N ARG A 484 5.28 1.68 -20.50
CA ARG A 484 5.09 2.17 -21.87
C ARG A 484 6.42 2.47 -22.52
N THR A 485 6.52 2.20 -23.82
CA THR A 485 7.66 2.69 -24.61
C THR A 485 7.50 4.19 -24.84
N THR A 486 8.55 4.96 -24.57
CA THR A 486 8.54 6.40 -24.79
C THR A 486 8.81 6.73 -26.27
N THR A 487 8.22 7.82 -26.76
CA THR A 487 8.51 8.36 -28.08
C THR A 487 9.90 8.97 -28.15
N GLU A 488 10.43 9.17 -29.36
CA GLU A 488 11.74 9.82 -29.57
C GLU A 488 11.80 11.20 -28.91
N HIS A 489 10.73 11.98 -29.04
CA HIS A 489 10.66 13.30 -28.43
C HIS A 489 10.72 13.24 -26.89
N GLU A 490 9.99 12.31 -26.27
CA GLU A 490 9.90 12.18 -24.81
C GLU A 490 11.24 11.80 -24.19
N HIS A 491 11.90 10.73 -24.68
CA HIS A 491 13.15 10.31 -24.06
C HIS A 491 14.28 11.31 -24.30
N ARG A 492 14.35 11.94 -25.49
CA ARG A 492 15.35 12.98 -25.74
C ARG A 492 15.18 14.17 -24.79
N THR A 493 13.94 14.57 -24.53
CA THR A 493 13.62 15.62 -23.56
C THR A 493 14.08 15.22 -22.15
N ARG A 494 13.80 13.98 -21.74
CA ARG A 494 14.20 13.48 -20.43
C ARG A 494 15.72 13.36 -20.27
N ILE A 495 16.44 12.93 -21.30
CA ILE A 495 17.91 12.88 -21.30
C ILE A 495 18.50 14.27 -21.07
N LEU A 496 17.95 15.31 -21.72
CA LEU A 496 18.38 16.69 -21.50
C LEU A 496 18.16 17.14 -20.05
N GLN A 497 17.02 16.78 -19.46
CA GLN A 497 16.73 17.06 -18.04
C GLN A 497 17.72 16.33 -17.11
N ASP A 498 18.04 15.06 -17.39
CA ASP A 498 18.97 14.27 -16.60
C ASP A 498 20.40 14.80 -16.69
N LEU A 499 20.85 15.25 -17.87
CA LEU A 499 22.13 15.95 -18.04
C LEU A 499 22.18 17.27 -17.25
N ALA A 500 21.09 18.04 -17.24
CA ALA A 500 20.99 19.25 -16.46
C ALA A 500 21.06 18.98 -14.94
N LYS A 501 20.41 17.90 -14.49
CA LYS A 501 20.45 17.43 -13.09
C LYS A 501 21.84 16.94 -12.69
N ALA A 502 22.54 16.20 -13.56
CA ALA A 502 23.90 15.74 -13.32
C ALA A 502 24.89 16.91 -13.14
N ARG A 503 24.67 18.02 -13.86
CA ARG A 503 25.45 19.26 -13.70
C ARG A 503 25.16 20.00 -12.39
N LYS A 504 23.88 20.05 -11.97
CA LYS A 504 23.41 20.87 -10.84
C LYS A 504 22.77 20.00 -9.75
N PRO A 505 23.52 19.65 -8.68
CA PRO A 505 22.98 18.83 -7.59
C PRO A 505 21.71 19.39 -6.94
N GLN A 506 21.55 20.72 -6.89
CA GLN A 506 20.36 21.38 -6.36
C GLN A 506 19.11 21.05 -7.19
N LEU A 507 19.26 20.97 -8.51
CA LEU A 507 18.17 20.63 -9.43
C LEU A 507 17.79 19.15 -9.30
N ALA A 508 18.78 18.27 -9.15
CA ALA A 508 18.54 16.86 -8.84
C ALA A 508 17.80 16.68 -7.50
N MET A 509 18.17 17.46 -6.48
CA MET A 509 17.48 17.45 -5.19
C MET A 509 16.03 17.95 -5.29
N LEU A 510 15.79 19.01 -6.07
CA LEU A 510 14.45 19.55 -6.31
C LEU A 510 13.55 18.54 -7.03
N ASP A 511 14.06 17.90 -8.09
CA ASP A 511 13.37 16.81 -8.80
C ASP A 511 12.99 15.67 -7.84
N ARG A 512 13.91 15.31 -6.93
CA ARG A 512 13.70 14.27 -5.93
C ARG A 512 12.58 14.63 -4.95
N VAL A 513 12.58 15.85 -4.43
CA VAL A 513 11.54 16.32 -3.49
C VAL A 513 10.17 16.35 -4.16
N LEU A 514 10.09 16.82 -5.40
CA LEU A 514 8.85 16.84 -6.17
C LEU A 514 8.35 15.43 -6.49
N SER A 515 9.25 14.53 -6.91
CA SER A 515 8.92 13.14 -7.22
C SER A 515 8.42 12.38 -5.98
N ARG A 516 9.07 12.55 -4.83
CA ARG A 516 8.59 12.03 -3.54
C ARG A 516 7.21 12.57 -3.19
N THR A 517 6.98 13.88 -3.37
CA THR A 517 5.70 14.53 -3.05
C THR A 517 4.58 13.98 -3.95
N LEU A 518 4.84 13.84 -5.24
CA LEU A 518 3.92 13.20 -6.19
C LEU A 518 3.63 11.74 -5.81
N ALA A 519 4.65 10.96 -5.48
CA ALA A 519 4.49 9.56 -5.08
C ALA A 519 3.64 9.43 -3.80
N ARG A 520 3.81 10.34 -2.83
CA ARG A 520 2.96 10.38 -1.63
C ARG A 520 1.50 10.65 -1.98
N PHE A 521 1.23 11.65 -2.81
CA PHE A 521 -0.15 11.94 -3.23
C PHE A 521 -0.77 10.82 -4.08
N ARG A 522 0.02 10.04 -4.82
CA ARG A 522 -0.49 8.95 -5.68
C ARG A 522 -0.68 7.64 -4.94
N PHE A 523 0.22 7.29 -4.02
CA PHE A 523 0.33 5.93 -3.51
C PHE A 523 0.15 5.80 -2.00
N GLU A 524 0.42 6.85 -1.21
CA GLU A 524 0.31 6.76 0.25
C GLU A 524 -1.17 6.68 0.65
N ALA A 525 -1.55 5.60 1.35
CA ALA A 525 -2.94 5.29 1.65
C ALA A 525 -3.67 6.40 2.45
N SER A 526 -2.93 7.17 3.24
CA SER A 526 -3.47 8.30 3.99
C SER A 526 -3.81 9.53 3.14
N PHE A 527 -3.23 9.65 1.93
CA PHE A 527 -3.38 10.83 1.07
C PHE A 527 -4.12 10.54 -0.24
N ARG A 528 -3.88 9.40 -0.89
CA ARG A 528 -4.23 9.17 -2.29
C ARG A 528 -5.71 9.30 -2.66
N GLU A 529 -6.61 9.12 -1.71
CA GLU A 529 -8.06 9.22 -1.91
C GLU A 529 -8.62 10.60 -1.49
N THR A 530 -7.77 11.49 -0.96
CA THR A 530 -8.21 12.81 -0.54
C THR A 530 -8.35 13.75 -1.74
N ALA A 531 -9.41 14.56 -1.75
CA ALA A 531 -9.62 15.57 -2.80
C ALA A 531 -8.42 16.55 -2.91
N LEU A 532 -7.76 16.85 -1.78
CA LEU A 532 -6.56 17.68 -1.76
C LEU A 532 -5.40 16.99 -2.50
N ALA A 533 -5.14 15.72 -2.25
CA ALA A 533 -4.07 15.00 -2.94
C ALA A 533 -4.34 14.89 -4.44
N LEU A 534 -5.58 14.61 -4.86
CA LEU A 534 -5.96 14.56 -6.27
C LEU A 534 -5.68 15.88 -6.99
N LYS A 535 -6.04 17.02 -6.38
CA LYS A 535 -5.72 18.35 -6.93
C LYS A 535 -4.22 18.66 -6.86
N ALA A 536 -3.56 18.37 -5.74
CA ALA A 536 -2.15 18.65 -5.53
C ALA A 536 -1.22 17.91 -6.51
N GLN A 537 -1.63 16.72 -6.98
CA GLN A 537 -0.91 16.00 -8.03
C GLN A 537 -0.78 16.82 -9.32
N SER A 538 -1.85 17.50 -9.74
CA SER A 538 -1.84 18.34 -10.94
C SER A 538 -0.88 19.51 -10.77
N TYR A 539 -0.98 20.25 -9.67
CA TYR A 539 -0.08 21.38 -9.37
C TYR A 539 1.39 20.96 -9.27
N ALA A 540 1.68 19.84 -8.59
CA ALA A 540 3.04 19.35 -8.45
C ALA A 540 3.62 18.83 -9.77
N SER A 541 2.80 18.22 -10.63
CA SER A 541 3.21 17.79 -11.97
C SER A 541 3.48 19.00 -12.86
N HIS A 542 2.57 19.97 -12.90
CA HIS A 542 2.75 21.22 -13.64
C HIS A 542 3.98 22.00 -13.18
N LEU A 543 4.20 22.12 -11.87
CA LEU A 543 5.40 22.77 -11.33
C LEU A 543 6.67 22.05 -11.76
N LYS A 544 6.67 20.71 -11.71
CA LYS A 544 7.79 19.90 -12.21
C LYS A 544 8.01 20.19 -13.70
N ASP A 545 6.97 20.10 -14.52
CA ASP A 545 7.07 20.33 -15.95
C ASP A 545 7.59 21.74 -16.27
N GLU A 546 7.13 22.79 -15.58
CA GLU A 546 7.63 24.16 -15.74
C GLU A 546 9.11 24.31 -15.35
N LEU A 547 9.52 23.74 -14.21
CA LEU A 547 10.92 23.78 -13.77
C LEU A 547 11.86 23.09 -14.77
N PHE A 548 11.36 22.08 -15.48
CA PHE A 548 12.14 21.24 -16.39
C PHE A 548 11.77 21.44 -17.88
N LYS A 549 10.98 22.47 -18.22
CA LYS A 549 10.32 22.64 -19.53
C LYS A 549 11.26 23.02 -20.68
N THR A 550 12.42 23.61 -20.43
CA THR A 550 13.32 24.07 -21.52
C THR A 550 14.81 24.07 -21.18
N GLU A 551 15.65 23.95 -22.22
CA GLU A 551 17.11 24.16 -22.15
C GLU A 551 17.47 25.57 -21.61
N GLU A 552 16.57 26.55 -21.78
CA GLU A 552 16.72 27.96 -21.36
C GLU A 552 16.23 28.24 -19.93
N SER A 553 15.22 27.50 -19.41
CA SER A 553 14.74 27.67 -18.03
C SER A 553 15.76 27.26 -16.98
N CYS A 554 16.73 26.41 -17.33
CA CYS A 554 17.90 26.12 -16.49
C CYS A 554 18.82 27.33 -16.25
N GLY A 555 18.78 28.33 -17.14
CA GLY A 555 19.42 29.65 -16.98
C GLY A 555 18.56 30.61 -16.16
N ALA A 556 17.23 30.60 -16.36
CA ALA A 556 16.31 31.39 -15.52
C ALA A 556 16.28 30.91 -14.05
N LEU A 557 16.43 29.60 -13.81
CA LEU A 557 16.64 29.04 -12.46
C LEU A 557 17.98 29.49 -11.85
N GLU A 558 18.97 29.82 -12.69
CA GLU A 558 20.26 30.37 -12.27
C GLU A 558 20.08 31.79 -11.75
N ASP A 559 19.24 32.61 -12.38
CA ASP A 559 18.81 33.91 -11.85
C ASP A 559 17.99 33.76 -10.57
N VAL A 560 17.04 32.83 -10.51
CA VAL A 560 16.23 32.61 -9.29
C VAL A 560 17.08 32.09 -8.12
N LEU A 561 17.94 31.08 -8.34
CA LEU A 561 18.81 30.51 -7.32
C LEU A 561 19.94 31.47 -6.92
N SER A 562 20.49 32.26 -7.86
CA SER A 562 21.45 33.33 -7.53
C SER A 562 20.79 34.48 -6.79
N THR A 563 19.52 34.81 -7.07
CA THR A 563 18.72 35.77 -6.29
C THR A 563 18.42 35.25 -4.87
N LEU A 564 18.18 33.94 -4.72
CA LEU A 564 17.95 33.26 -3.44
C LEU A 564 19.24 33.07 -2.61
N THR A 565 20.41 33.05 -3.25
CA THR A 565 21.71 32.89 -2.57
C THR A 565 22.47 34.21 -2.37
N SER A 566 22.23 35.23 -3.20
CA SER A 566 22.81 36.59 -3.05
C SER A 566 22.09 37.46 -2.03
N LYS A 567 20.81 37.17 -1.74
CA LYS A 567 20.15 37.67 -0.55
C LYS A 567 20.37 36.65 0.56
N GLN A 568 21.30 36.92 1.47
CA GLN A 568 21.12 36.39 2.82
C GLN A 568 19.69 36.75 3.23
N PRO A 569 18.84 35.77 3.59
CA PRO A 569 17.56 36.11 4.14
C PRO A 569 17.85 36.70 5.52
N THR A 570 17.91 38.04 5.61
CA THR A 570 17.29 38.73 6.75
C THR A 570 15.81 38.43 6.68
N LEU A 571 15.47 37.20 7.07
CA LEU A 571 14.15 36.84 7.53
C LEU A 571 13.99 37.66 8.80
N LEU A 572 13.42 38.86 8.65
CA LEU A 572 12.68 39.53 9.71
C LEU A 572 11.48 38.63 10.01
N ILE A 573 11.76 37.51 10.67
CA ILE A 573 10.82 36.83 11.55
C ILE A 573 10.52 37.88 12.61
N LYS A 574 9.43 38.63 12.45
CA LYS A 574 8.74 39.13 13.62
C LYS A 574 8.35 37.89 14.42
N SER A 575 9.11 37.66 15.47
CA SER A 575 8.95 36.60 16.43
C SER A 575 7.59 36.72 17.11
N SER A 576 6.61 36.01 16.57
CA SER A 576 5.48 35.50 17.34
C SER A 576 5.34 34.01 17.03
N LEU A 577 6.43 33.28 17.25
CA LEU A 577 6.37 31.85 17.51
C LEU A 577 5.43 31.64 18.71
N PRO A 578 4.34 30.86 18.58
CA PRO A 578 3.70 30.28 19.74
C PRO A 578 4.76 29.40 20.43
N LYS A 579 4.96 29.62 21.73
CA LYS A 579 5.87 28.80 22.55
C LYS A 579 5.51 27.32 22.40
N PRO A 580 6.50 26.40 22.44
CA PRO A 580 6.24 24.98 22.45
C PRO A 580 5.43 24.64 23.70
N VAL A 581 4.23 24.07 23.51
CA VAL A 581 3.47 23.50 24.61
C VAL A 581 4.20 22.24 25.05
N GLY A 582 4.84 22.34 26.21
CA GLY A 582 5.49 21.24 26.88
C GLY A 582 4.51 20.09 27.15
N THR A 583 5.04 18.88 27.07
CA THR A 583 4.43 17.67 27.58
C THR A 583 4.05 17.86 29.05
N ASN A 584 2.75 17.92 29.33
CA ASN A 584 2.22 17.59 30.63
C ASN A 584 1.13 16.53 30.45
N SER A 585 1.48 15.33 30.88
CA SER A 585 0.56 14.32 31.36
C SER A 585 -0.35 14.93 32.43
N ASN A 586 -1.66 15.00 32.16
CA ASN A 586 -2.74 14.59 33.06
C ASN A 586 -4.08 14.77 32.32
N GLY A 587 -4.94 13.78 32.48
CA GLY A 587 -6.08 13.51 31.61
C GLY A 587 -7.14 14.61 31.57
N LEU A 588 -7.95 14.57 30.52
CA LEU A 588 -9.35 15.00 30.55
C LEU A 588 -10.11 14.26 29.45
N ASP A 589 -11.08 13.50 29.93
CA ASP A 589 -12.20 12.89 29.23
C ASP A 589 -12.94 13.93 28.37
N GLY A 590 -13.33 13.55 27.15
CA GLY A 590 -13.90 14.49 26.20
C GLY A 590 -14.30 13.84 24.88
N ARG A 591 -15.44 13.13 24.89
CA ARG A 591 -16.21 12.73 23.70
C ARG A 591 -16.23 13.85 22.65
N ARG A 592 -15.52 13.68 21.52
CA ARG A 592 -15.82 14.45 20.31
C ARG A 592 -17.05 13.86 19.64
N LYS A 593 -18.17 14.56 19.77
CA LYS A 593 -19.39 14.36 18.98
C LYS A 593 -19.06 14.50 17.49
N GLY A 594 -19.62 13.60 16.69
CA GLY A 594 -19.44 13.58 15.24
C GLY A 594 -19.97 14.86 14.57
N SER A 595 -19.18 15.41 13.66
CA SER A 595 -19.69 16.27 12.59
C SER A 595 -20.15 15.35 11.47
N SER A 596 -21.47 15.19 11.34
CA SER A 596 -22.11 14.62 10.16
C SER A 596 -21.83 15.52 8.96
N LEU A 597 -21.30 14.93 7.89
CA LEU A 597 -21.25 15.53 6.55
C LEU A 597 -22.67 15.92 6.09
N PRO A 598 -22.84 16.98 5.27
CA PRO A 598 -24.14 17.39 4.78
C PRO A 598 -24.74 16.37 3.79
N PRO A 599 -26.07 16.34 3.61
CA PRO A 599 -26.75 15.35 2.78
C PRO A 599 -26.47 15.57 1.29
N LYS A 600 -26.55 14.47 0.53
CA LYS A 600 -26.53 14.43 -0.94
C LYS A 600 -27.60 15.36 -1.56
N GLY A 601 -27.15 16.25 -2.46
CA GLY A 601 -27.81 16.63 -3.72
C GLY A 601 -29.17 17.33 -3.65
N GLU A 602 -29.16 18.66 -3.70
CA GLU A 602 -30.27 19.46 -4.23
C GLU A 602 -29.84 20.04 -5.59
N ILE A 603 -30.64 19.81 -6.62
CA ILE A 603 -30.39 20.23 -8.01
C ILE A 603 -31.12 21.57 -8.23
N LEU A 604 -30.41 22.60 -8.71
CA LEU A 604 -30.96 23.92 -9.05
C LEU A 604 -32.06 23.81 -10.13
N GLN A 605 -33.17 24.53 -9.97
CA GLN A 605 -34.32 24.56 -10.89
C GLN A 605 -34.63 25.97 -11.40
N VAL A 606 -35.39 26.05 -12.50
CA VAL A 606 -35.92 27.31 -13.03
C VAL A 606 -36.79 27.99 -11.96
N GLY A 607 -36.48 29.25 -11.67
CA GLY A 607 -37.08 30.04 -10.59
C GLY A 607 -36.19 30.20 -9.35
N ASP A 608 -35.10 29.44 -9.22
CA ASP A 608 -34.19 29.56 -8.07
C ASP A 608 -33.37 30.86 -8.13
N SER A 609 -33.17 31.48 -6.96
CA SER A 609 -32.22 32.58 -6.79
C SER A 609 -30.80 32.03 -6.59
N VAL A 610 -29.86 32.52 -7.38
CA VAL A 610 -28.48 32.07 -7.42
C VAL A 610 -27.50 33.24 -7.38
N MET A 611 -26.26 32.98 -6.98
CA MET A 611 -25.16 33.91 -7.21
C MET A 611 -24.36 33.45 -8.42
N SER A 612 -24.19 34.34 -9.39
CA SER A 612 -23.30 34.16 -10.53
C SER A 612 -22.03 34.98 -10.34
N TYR A 613 -20.90 34.50 -10.88
CA TYR A 613 -19.63 35.21 -10.83
C TYR A 613 -19.41 35.94 -12.15
N TYR A 614 -19.30 37.26 -12.10
CA TYR A 614 -19.08 38.08 -13.28
C TYR A 614 -17.58 38.30 -13.46
N GLU A 615 -16.98 37.61 -14.43
CA GLU A 615 -15.51 37.52 -14.56
C GLU A 615 -14.83 38.88 -14.82
N ASP A 616 -15.50 39.77 -15.57
CA ASP A 616 -14.95 41.09 -15.91
C ASP A 616 -14.86 42.05 -14.72
N GLU A 617 -15.72 41.88 -13.71
CA GLU A 617 -15.73 42.71 -12.49
C GLU A 617 -15.15 41.99 -11.26
N GLY A 618 -14.91 40.68 -11.37
CA GLY A 618 -14.36 39.86 -10.30
C GLY A 618 -15.28 39.72 -9.07
N GLU A 619 -16.57 40.02 -9.21
CA GLU A 619 -17.57 40.03 -8.13
C GLU A 619 -18.71 39.02 -8.35
N TRP A 620 -19.38 38.65 -7.25
CA TRP A 620 -20.56 37.77 -7.27
C TRP A 620 -21.83 38.61 -7.26
N PHE A 621 -22.71 38.40 -8.24
CA PHE A 621 -23.99 39.08 -8.40
C PHE A 621 -25.16 38.12 -8.19
N ARG A 622 -26.26 38.65 -7.66
CA ARG A 622 -27.50 37.88 -7.51
C ARG A 622 -28.23 37.85 -8.84
N ALA A 623 -28.67 36.67 -9.23
CA ALA A 623 -29.48 36.42 -10.40
C ALA A 623 -30.58 35.40 -10.08
N SER A 624 -31.59 35.34 -10.95
CA SER A 624 -32.66 34.35 -10.91
C SER A 624 -32.60 33.50 -12.18
N ILE A 625 -32.75 32.18 -12.05
CA ILE A 625 -32.78 31.28 -13.22
C ILE A 625 -34.12 31.44 -13.91
N THR A 626 -34.13 31.99 -15.12
CA THR A 626 -35.37 32.21 -15.90
C THR A 626 -35.69 31.06 -16.84
N ASP A 627 -34.67 30.36 -17.35
CA ASP A 627 -34.83 29.17 -18.19
C ASP A 627 -33.60 28.23 -18.08
N SER A 628 -33.78 26.93 -18.34
CA SER A 628 -32.68 25.96 -18.40
C SER A 628 -32.98 24.85 -19.41
N ASN A 629 -32.07 24.63 -20.36
CA ASN A 629 -32.16 23.54 -21.34
C ASN A 629 -30.78 22.88 -21.56
N ASP A 630 -30.72 21.88 -22.45
CA ASP A 630 -29.49 21.12 -22.74
C ASP A 630 -28.36 21.98 -23.36
N ALA A 631 -28.65 23.21 -23.81
CA ALA A 631 -27.69 24.14 -24.41
C ALA A 631 -27.20 25.24 -23.44
N GLY A 632 -27.82 25.42 -22.28
CA GLY A 632 -27.41 26.42 -21.30
C GLY A 632 -28.49 26.84 -20.30
N VAL A 633 -28.12 27.75 -19.40
CA VAL A 633 -28.96 28.29 -18.32
C VAL A 633 -29.07 29.81 -18.50
N GLU A 634 -30.29 30.32 -18.59
CA GLU A 634 -30.56 31.76 -18.66
C GLU A 634 -30.75 32.34 -17.25
N LEU A 635 -30.05 33.43 -16.98
CA LEU A 635 -30.04 34.16 -15.71
C LEU A 635 -30.54 35.58 -15.93
N SER A 636 -31.44 36.03 -15.08
CA SER A 636 -31.85 37.44 -14.99
C SER A 636 -31.32 38.03 -13.69
N TYR A 637 -30.43 39.02 -13.82
CA TYR A 637 -29.88 39.77 -12.68
C TYR A 637 -30.89 40.80 -12.18
N ASP A 638 -30.79 41.15 -10.90
CA ASP A 638 -31.69 42.13 -10.26
C ASP A 638 -31.64 43.52 -10.92
N GLU A 639 -30.58 43.82 -11.69
CA GLU A 639 -30.40 45.08 -12.43
C GLU A 639 -30.99 45.04 -13.86
N GLY A 640 -31.72 43.97 -14.21
CA GLY A 640 -32.48 43.84 -15.45
C GLY A 640 -31.69 43.32 -16.66
N THR A 641 -30.42 42.93 -16.46
CA THR A 641 -29.59 42.28 -17.47
C THR A 641 -29.84 40.77 -17.50
N VAL A 642 -29.84 40.17 -18.69
CA VAL A 642 -30.03 38.73 -18.90
C VAL A 642 -28.75 38.13 -19.50
N GLU A 643 -28.30 37.00 -18.96
CA GLU A 643 -27.09 36.29 -19.40
C GLU A 643 -27.37 34.80 -19.57
N VAL A 644 -26.76 34.16 -20.56
CA VAL A 644 -26.87 32.71 -20.80
C VAL A 644 -25.52 32.05 -20.52
N LEU A 645 -25.49 31.12 -19.57
CA LEU A 645 -24.31 30.31 -19.23
C LEU A 645 -24.38 28.93 -19.86
N GLU A 646 -23.24 28.36 -20.25
CA GLU A 646 -23.15 27.04 -20.87
C GLU A 646 -23.51 25.88 -19.92
N SER A 647 -23.46 26.08 -18.59
CA SER A 647 -23.87 25.08 -17.60
C SER A 647 -24.17 25.66 -16.21
N LEU A 648 -24.81 24.85 -15.34
CA LEU A 648 -25.01 25.17 -13.91
C LEU A 648 -23.70 25.17 -13.09
N HIS A 649 -22.57 24.71 -13.65
CA HIS A 649 -21.28 24.71 -12.94
C HIS A 649 -20.76 26.15 -12.81
N GLY A 650 -20.76 26.67 -11.58
CA GLY A 650 -20.28 28.03 -11.28
C GLY A 650 -21.31 28.88 -10.51
N LEU A 651 -22.58 28.46 -10.51
CA LEU A 651 -23.64 29.13 -9.75
C LEU A 651 -23.67 28.67 -8.29
N ARG A 652 -23.87 29.60 -7.36
CA ARG A 652 -24.08 29.28 -5.94
C ARG A 652 -25.55 29.38 -5.58
N HIS A 653 -26.10 28.35 -4.95
CA HIS A 653 -27.47 28.37 -4.44
C HIS A 653 -27.66 29.46 -3.37
N ILE A 654 -28.67 30.31 -3.50
CA ILE A 654 -29.11 31.19 -2.41
C ILE A 654 -30.20 30.45 -1.65
N VAL A 655 -29.81 29.64 -0.67
CA VAL A 655 -30.78 29.02 0.24
C VAL A 655 -31.39 30.14 1.11
N PRO A 656 -32.73 30.29 1.17
CA PRO A 656 -33.37 31.26 2.04
C PRO A 656 -32.88 31.07 3.49
N LEU A 657 -32.41 32.16 4.09
CA LEU A 657 -31.93 32.16 5.47
C LEU A 657 -33.10 32.46 6.41
N GLU A 658 -33.18 31.78 7.55
CA GLU A 658 -34.19 32.06 8.58
C GLU A 658 -33.58 32.87 9.73
N GLU A 659 -34.40 33.66 10.42
CA GLU A 659 -33.99 34.34 11.65
C GLU A 659 -33.57 33.31 12.71
N GLY A 660 -32.42 33.53 13.33
CA GLY A 660 -31.79 32.62 14.28
C GLY A 660 -30.76 31.66 13.66
N ALA A 661 -30.61 31.62 12.33
CA ALA A 661 -29.60 30.79 11.67
C ALA A 661 -28.17 31.24 12.03
N ARG A 662 -27.24 30.29 12.14
CA ARG A 662 -25.81 30.62 12.35
C ARG A 662 -25.19 31.03 11.03
N VAL A 663 -24.41 32.10 11.06
CA VAL A 663 -23.71 32.67 9.90
C VAL A 663 -22.30 33.07 10.27
N LYS A 664 -21.38 33.16 9.30
CA LYS A 664 -20.17 33.99 9.44
C LYS A 664 -20.37 35.29 8.67
N GLY A 665 -20.19 36.43 9.31
CA GLY A 665 -20.23 37.75 8.68
C GLY A 665 -18.83 38.36 8.53
N ASN A 666 -18.58 39.07 7.45
CA ASN A 666 -17.36 39.86 7.24
C ASN A 666 -17.52 41.23 7.90
N TYR A 667 -17.25 41.28 9.21
CA TYR A 667 -17.44 42.45 10.04
C TYR A 667 -16.69 43.66 9.48
N ASN A 668 -17.39 44.79 9.30
CA ASN A 668 -16.86 46.03 8.71
C ASN A 668 -16.23 45.87 7.30
N ARG A 669 -16.43 44.73 6.63
CA ARG A 669 -15.86 44.41 5.30
C ARG A 669 -14.33 44.37 5.28
N GLU A 670 -13.68 44.12 6.41
CA GLU A 670 -12.20 44.09 6.54
C GLU A 670 -11.57 42.79 6.01
N GLY A 671 -12.38 41.89 5.45
CA GLY A 671 -11.93 40.67 4.74
C GLY A 671 -11.90 39.42 5.60
N THR A 672 -12.24 39.51 6.88
CA THR A 672 -12.24 38.37 7.82
C THR A 672 -13.67 38.04 8.24
N PHE A 673 -14.03 36.75 8.17
CA PHE A 673 -15.38 36.28 8.48
C PHE A 673 -15.48 35.73 9.91
N PHE A 674 -16.33 36.35 10.74
CA PHE A 674 -16.53 36.01 12.15
C PHE A 674 -17.88 35.31 12.37
N PRO A 675 -17.95 34.28 13.25
CA PRO A 675 -19.20 33.57 13.52
C PRO A 675 -20.20 34.46 14.29
N GLY A 676 -21.47 34.30 13.95
CA GLY A 676 -22.58 35.03 14.54
C GLY A 676 -23.92 34.38 14.23
N ILE A 677 -24.99 35.01 14.69
CA ILE A 677 -26.37 34.59 14.51
C ILE A 677 -27.10 35.68 13.72
N ALA A 678 -27.79 35.29 12.65
CA ALA A 678 -28.65 36.20 11.91
C ALA A 678 -29.88 36.53 12.76
N THR A 679 -29.94 37.72 13.34
CA THR A 679 -31.03 38.12 14.24
C THR A 679 -32.25 38.66 13.50
N ARG A 680 -32.08 39.06 12.24
CA ARG A 680 -33.16 39.52 11.37
C ARG A 680 -32.83 39.18 9.92
N VAL A 681 -33.78 38.66 9.16
CA VAL A 681 -33.62 38.36 7.73
C VAL A 681 -34.70 39.08 6.94
N ARG A 682 -34.29 39.89 5.95
CA ARG A 682 -35.20 40.65 5.09
C ARG A 682 -35.49 39.87 3.80
N PRO A 683 -36.63 40.11 3.13
CA PRO A 683 -36.99 39.45 1.86
C PRO A 683 -35.98 39.69 0.72
N ASP A 684 -35.28 40.82 0.74
CA ASP A 684 -34.20 41.18 -0.19
C ASP A 684 -32.87 40.43 0.10
N GLY A 685 -32.82 39.61 1.15
CA GLY A 685 -31.66 38.85 1.59
C GLY A 685 -30.67 39.63 2.45
N PHE A 686 -30.96 40.85 2.87
CA PHE A 686 -30.11 41.55 3.83
C PHE A 686 -30.37 41.03 5.25
N ILE A 687 -29.31 40.84 6.02
CA ILE A 687 -29.42 40.31 7.39
C ILE A 687 -28.81 41.25 8.43
N ASP A 688 -29.28 41.15 9.67
CA ASP A 688 -28.59 41.73 10.81
C ASP A 688 -27.88 40.57 11.55
N ILE A 689 -26.61 40.73 11.92
CA ILE A 689 -25.78 39.68 12.53
C ILE A 689 -25.39 40.12 13.94
N ARG A 690 -25.62 39.24 14.92
CA ARG A 690 -25.01 39.31 16.24
C ARG A 690 -23.87 38.31 16.34
N TYR A 691 -22.64 38.81 16.44
CA TYR A 691 -21.42 38.01 16.52
C TYR A 691 -21.24 37.38 17.91
N GLU A 692 -20.44 36.31 17.98
CA GLU A 692 -20.24 35.55 19.23
C GLU A 692 -19.46 36.31 20.31
N ASP A 693 -18.69 37.32 19.93
CA ASP A 693 -17.99 38.25 20.82
C ASP A 693 -18.91 39.35 21.40
N GLY A 694 -20.16 39.41 20.95
CA GLY A 694 -21.18 40.36 21.41
C GLY A 694 -21.43 41.54 20.48
N ASP A 695 -20.63 41.68 19.40
CA ASP A 695 -20.80 42.77 18.44
C ASP A 695 -22.04 42.58 17.55
N PHE A 696 -22.55 43.69 17.00
CA PHE A 696 -23.77 43.71 16.21
C PHE A 696 -23.64 44.54 14.94
N GLU A 697 -24.04 43.97 13.81
CA GLU A 697 -23.99 44.62 12.50
C GLU A 697 -25.35 44.54 11.79
N LYS A 698 -25.84 45.67 11.28
CA LYS A 698 -27.14 45.78 10.60
C LYS A 698 -26.97 45.86 9.09
N ASN A 699 -27.97 45.40 8.35
CA ASN A 699 -28.05 45.49 6.88
C ASN A 699 -26.82 44.88 6.16
N VAL A 700 -26.32 43.74 6.65
CA VAL A 700 -25.23 42.99 6.02
C VAL A 700 -25.74 42.39 4.70
N LYS A 701 -25.08 42.74 3.59
CA LYS A 701 -25.41 42.23 2.24
C LYS A 701 -25.09 40.73 2.12
N PRO A 702 -25.82 39.97 1.28
CA PRO A 702 -25.53 38.57 0.97
C PRO A 702 -24.06 38.23 0.71
N LYS A 703 -23.32 39.09 -0.01
CA LYS A 703 -21.90 38.87 -0.29
C LYS A 703 -20.97 38.94 0.93
N TYR A 704 -21.43 39.51 2.03
CA TYR A 704 -20.66 39.70 3.26
C TYR A 704 -21.03 38.73 4.37
N TYR A 705 -21.84 37.71 4.10
CA TYR A 705 -22.07 36.65 5.06
C TYR A 705 -22.18 35.27 4.40
N LYS A 706 -21.97 34.22 5.19
CA LYS A 706 -22.07 32.81 4.77
C LYS A 706 -22.81 32.04 5.86
N ARG A 707 -23.75 31.17 5.50
CA ARG A 707 -24.40 30.27 6.47
C ARG A 707 -23.37 29.31 7.07
N LEU A 708 -23.44 29.06 8.37
CA LEU A 708 -22.53 28.15 9.10
C LEU A 708 -23.03 26.70 9.14
N ASP A 709 -24.32 26.49 8.86
CA ASP A 709 -24.99 25.20 9.09
C ASP A 709 -24.91 24.23 7.89
N TYR A 710 -23.90 24.35 7.02
CA TYR A 710 -23.63 23.41 5.93
C TYR A 710 -22.13 23.13 5.75
#